data_AF-D8S1Z2-F1
#
_entry.id   AF-D8S1Z2-F1
#
_cell.length_a   1.000
_cell.length_b   1.000
_cell.length_c   1.000
_cell.angle_alpha   90.00
_cell.angle_beta   90.00
_cell.angle_gamma   90.00
#
_symmetry.space_group_name_H-M   'P 1'
#
loop_
_entity.id
_entity.type
_entity.pdbx_description
1 polymer ?
#
loop_
_entity_poly.entity_id
_entity_poly.type
_entity_poly.pdbx_seq_one_letter_code
_entity_poly.pdbx_strand_id
1 'polypeptide(L)'
;MKPTQYLYLMSQWIKKGGAMIGQPMFQQMLKVGVEPVDAYTTMIRHFVSRARKALSSLDAAESQESREEEAEKCMLESLKYLHEMREKGITPNGSTYEPLVTWFLENDKTSEFEEILEWIKGDGLSCYTSLFKSFGRLGRYADAERYFTDVQKLGVGEELMTEYLASFVQGIVITSKLDVAIQQCGRMARTFKVTPSSTTYSMLINLACRSSQIDQALDLIQEMHEKGVQLGSDVFQPLMIAFLHDSHPEGVFELFAAMKRMNVQPSYEAYNYFLRASAKANNVEKMFSALREMKELRLPRTSETYNAVIQALGASRQYHRALTVLNDMENDSVKPDSGTMLELITCSPDSGKALEVFERLKTLGVKPTDSVYASLFSSLIRDGELDKALEMLKDPEVSFRIGINAKSTLLDGLAEEKRVDEALTCYDDILRDGKTPDLFSVGSLVRALGYAGKLDRMFELVDKHSMDPGSKKNDRFRKENKIRLLMVATKACVIHNELGHLETFLQKEQEFESSIIFDSIILDIANGEDKTCESAWSWKDGFALRKVMLKLNIPQSRIFLEALMDGCVAVKDANYADEIVEQMEADGLPLNGFSLVRLLRVYVVAEKVEKAASVLKRMKRCLKDEDIFLLAGQILNSAEPSFQRKVFELLELPE
;
A
#
# COMPACT_ATOMS: atom_id res chain seq x y z
N MET A 1 1.41 -40.51 -5.01
CA MET A 1 2.03 -39.29 -5.59
C MET A 1 2.73 -39.67 -6.87
N LYS A 2 2.77 -38.77 -7.86
CA LYS A 2 3.63 -38.97 -9.04
C LYS A 2 5.12 -38.85 -8.63
N PRO A 3 6.06 -39.49 -9.34
CA PRO A 3 7.50 -39.38 -9.05
C PRO A 3 8.00 -37.94 -8.90
N THR A 4 7.52 -37.02 -9.76
CA THR A 4 7.87 -35.59 -9.74
C THR A 4 7.35 -34.85 -8.51
N GLN A 5 6.15 -35.18 -8.02
CA GLN A 5 5.60 -34.62 -6.78
C GLN A 5 6.37 -35.11 -5.55
N TYR A 6 6.85 -36.35 -5.59
CA TYR A 6 7.67 -36.93 -4.54
C TYR A 6 9.04 -36.24 -4.46
N LEU A 7 9.72 -36.07 -5.60
CA LEU A 7 10.97 -35.30 -5.70
C LEU A 7 10.83 -33.85 -5.19
N TYR A 8 9.71 -33.19 -5.53
CA TYR A 8 9.44 -31.83 -5.06
C TYR A 8 9.30 -31.74 -3.53
N LEU A 9 8.52 -32.63 -2.93
CA LEU A 9 8.35 -32.70 -1.48
C LEU A 9 9.67 -32.97 -0.76
N MET A 10 10.49 -33.87 -1.33
CA MET A 10 11.83 -34.18 -0.82
C MET A 10 12.74 -32.95 -0.86
N SER A 11 12.75 -32.21 -1.98
CA SER A 11 13.50 -30.96 -2.11
C SER A 11 13.09 -29.92 -1.05
N GLN A 12 11.78 -29.77 -0.81
CA GLN A 12 11.26 -28.86 0.22
C GLN A 12 11.62 -29.31 1.64
N TRP A 13 11.62 -30.62 1.90
CA TRP A 13 11.99 -31.19 3.19
C TRP A 13 13.49 -31.03 3.48
N ILE A 14 14.35 -31.26 2.48
CA ILE A 14 15.80 -31.02 2.57
C ILE A 14 16.08 -29.54 2.90
N LYS A 15 15.37 -28.61 2.23
CA LYS A 15 15.47 -27.17 2.54
C LYS A 15 15.09 -26.86 4.00
N LYS A 16 14.04 -27.50 4.52
CA LYS A 16 13.57 -27.31 5.91
C LYS A 16 14.42 -28.01 6.98
N GLY A 17 15.40 -28.85 6.60
CA GLY A 17 16.32 -29.46 7.55
C GLY A 17 15.77 -30.63 8.36
N GLY A 18 14.87 -31.41 7.78
CA GLY A 18 14.39 -32.59 8.47
C GLY A 18 15.50 -33.59 8.76
N ALA A 19 15.47 -34.16 9.97
CA ALA A 19 16.26 -35.32 10.36
C ALA A 19 15.42 -36.60 10.17
N MET A 20 16.04 -37.68 9.67
CA MET A 20 15.51 -39.04 9.36
C MET A 20 14.77 -39.23 8.01
N ILE A 21 14.96 -40.28 7.18
CA ILE A 21 15.69 -41.56 7.27
C ILE A 21 16.33 -41.79 5.88
N GLY A 22 17.64 -41.62 5.71
CA GLY A 22 18.26 -41.56 4.38
C GLY A 22 17.98 -42.78 3.48
N GLN A 23 18.23 -43.99 4.01
CA GLN A 23 18.18 -45.22 3.21
C GLN A 23 16.76 -45.76 2.94
N PRO A 24 15.81 -45.74 3.89
CA PRO A 24 14.41 -46.08 3.63
C PRO A 24 13.74 -45.13 2.62
N MET A 25 14.07 -43.84 2.67
CA MET A 25 13.52 -42.86 1.71
C MET A 25 14.09 -43.08 0.32
N PHE A 26 15.40 -43.34 0.20
CA PHE A 26 16.02 -43.72 -1.07
C PHE A 26 15.38 -44.98 -1.69
N GLN A 27 15.16 -46.03 -0.90
CA GLN A 27 14.46 -47.23 -1.36
C GLN A 27 13.02 -46.94 -1.80
N GLN A 28 12.33 -46.03 -1.10
CA GLN A 28 10.97 -45.64 -1.45
C GLN A 28 10.93 -44.81 -2.74
N MET A 29 11.91 -43.94 -3.00
CA MET A 29 12.02 -43.19 -4.25
C MET A 29 12.12 -44.14 -5.46
N LEU A 30 12.98 -45.16 -5.36
CA LEU A 30 13.12 -46.18 -6.40
C LEU A 30 11.83 -46.98 -6.59
N LYS A 31 11.13 -47.34 -5.49
CA LYS A 31 9.84 -48.05 -5.54
C LYS A 31 8.71 -47.25 -6.22
N VAL A 32 8.72 -45.93 -6.07
CA VAL A 32 7.71 -45.03 -6.67
C VAL A 32 8.03 -44.72 -8.14
N GLY A 33 9.16 -45.20 -8.67
CA GLY A 33 9.56 -45.03 -10.07
C GLY A 33 10.24 -43.68 -10.35
N VAL A 34 10.98 -43.14 -9.37
CA VAL A 34 11.89 -42.01 -9.61
C VAL A 34 13.11 -42.52 -10.37
N GLU A 35 13.57 -41.77 -11.38
CA GLU A 35 14.79 -42.08 -12.12
C GLU A 35 15.98 -42.26 -11.16
N PRO A 36 16.78 -43.33 -11.30
CA PRO A 36 17.87 -43.61 -10.37
C PRO A 36 18.84 -42.44 -10.18
N VAL A 37 19.18 -41.72 -11.25
CA VAL A 37 20.06 -40.54 -11.22
C VAL A 37 19.51 -39.45 -10.30
N ASP A 38 18.20 -39.19 -10.36
CA ASP A 38 17.55 -38.16 -9.54
C ASP A 38 17.45 -38.59 -8.07
N ALA A 39 17.27 -39.88 -7.81
CA ALA A 39 17.27 -40.43 -6.46
C ALA A 39 18.65 -40.31 -5.80
N TYR A 40 19.72 -40.73 -6.47
CA TYR A 40 21.09 -40.59 -5.98
C TYR A 40 21.48 -39.11 -5.79
N THR A 41 21.17 -38.25 -6.76
CA THR A 41 21.43 -36.81 -6.68
C THR A 41 20.71 -36.15 -5.49
N THR A 42 19.49 -36.59 -5.19
CA THR A 42 18.73 -36.08 -4.03
C THR A 42 19.38 -36.49 -2.70
N MET A 43 19.88 -37.73 -2.61
CA MET A 43 20.60 -38.21 -1.42
C MET A 43 21.90 -37.47 -1.20
N ILE A 44 22.72 -37.29 -2.25
CA ILE A 44 23.96 -36.52 -2.20
C ILE A 44 23.68 -35.09 -1.70
N ARG A 45 22.67 -34.43 -2.28
CA ARG A 45 22.27 -33.08 -1.86
C ARG A 45 21.79 -33.01 -0.41
N HIS A 46 21.10 -34.03 0.09
CA HIS A 46 20.67 -34.11 1.48
C HIS A 46 21.87 -34.14 2.43
N PHE A 47 22.83 -35.03 2.19
CA PHE A 47 24.00 -35.17 3.05
C PHE A 47 24.91 -33.93 3.01
N VAL A 48 25.14 -33.33 1.83
CA VAL A 48 25.87 -32.06 1.72
C VAL A 48 25.16 -30.92 2.47
N SER A 49 23.82 -30.85 2.39
CA SER A 49 23.03 -29.86 3.14
C SER A 49 23.15 -30.06 4.65
N ARG A 50 23.18 -31.31 5.11
CA ARG A 50 23.39 -31.65 6.53
C ARG A 50 24.80 -31.28 7.00
N ALA A 51 25.83 -31.55 6.18
CA ALA A 51 27.20 -31.15 6.47
C ALA A 51 27.32 -29.63 6.66
N ARG A 52 26.70 -28.84 5.77
CA ARG A 52 26.64 -27.37 5.91
C ARG A 52 25.94 -26.93 7.20
N LYS A 53 24.84 -27.61 7.57
CA LYS A 53 24.11 -27.28 8.80
C LYS A 53 24.91 -27.55 10.05
N ALA A 54 25.61 -28.68 10.13
CA ALA A 54 26.50 -29.02 11.23
C ALA A 54 27.56 -27.92 11.44
N LEU A 55 28.18 -27.44 10.36
CA LEU A 55 29.16 -26.34 10.43
C LEU A 55 28.54 -24.98 10.79
N SER A 56 27.30 -24.71 10.40
CA SER A 56 26.60 -23.45 10.72
C SER A 56 25.90 -23.42 12.09
N SER A 57 25.87 -24.55 12.80
CA SER A 57 25.24 -24.67 14.12
C SER A 57 25.93 -23.73 15.13
N LEU A 58 25.14 -22.88 15.79
CA LEU A 58 25.57 -21.98 16.87
C LEU A 58 25.33 -22.60 18.26
N ASP A 59 25.00 -23.89 18.35
CA ASP A 59 24.75 -24.53 19.65
C ASP A 59 26.02 -24.48 20.50
N ALA A 60 25.97 -23.66 21.55
CA ALA A 60 27.09 -23.41 22.46
C ALA A 60 27.55 -24.65 23.24
N ALA A 61 26.82 -25.76 23.14
CA ALA A 61 27.12 -27.04 23.78
C ALA A 61 28.04 -27.95 22.94
N GLU A 62 28.17 -27.72 21.63
CA GLU A 62 29.00 -28.56 20.75
C GLU A 62 30.37 -27.91 20.49
N SER A 63 31.46 -28.65 20.75
CA SER A 63 32.79 -28.21 20.36
C SER A 63 32.88 -28.05 18.84
N GLN A 64 33.76 -27.14 18.37
CA GLN A 64 33.99 -26.97 16.94
C GLN A 64 34.48 -28.26 16.27
N GLU A 65 35.31 -29.03 16.97
CA GLU A 65 35.83 -30.34 16.55
C GLU A 65 34.70 -31.37 16.33
N SER A 66 33.68 -31.40 17.21
CA SER A 66 32.51 -32.26 17.04
C SER A 66 31.66 -31.89 15.82
N ARG A 67 31.58 -30.60 15.47
CA ARG A 67 30.83 -30.09 14.31
C ARG A 67 31.55 -30.43 12.99
N GLU A 68 32.87 -30.30 12.97
CA GLU A 68 33.71 -30.70 11.85
C GLU A 68 33.63 -32.23 11.62
N GLU A 69 33.64 -33.04 12.68
CA GLU A 69 33.52 -34.50 12.58
C GLU A 69 32.15 -34.95 12.02
N GLU A 70 31.04 -34.33 12.45
CA GLU A 70 29.71 -34.63 11.88
C GLU A 70 29.63 -34.20 10.40
N ALA A 71 30.24 -33.06 10.05
CA ALA A 71 30.28 -32.59 8.67
C ALA A 71 31.07 -33.54 7.76
N GLU A 72 32.24 -34.00 8.20
CA GLU A 72 33.05 -35.00 7.46
C GLU A 72 32.31 -36.32 7.31
N LYS A 73 31.63 -36.80 8.37
CA LYS A 73 30.81 -38.02 8.29
C LYS A 73 29.68 -37.91 7.26
N CYS A 74 29.00 -36.76 7.22
CA CYS A 74 27.97 -36.50 6.22
C CYS A 74 28.55 -36.46 4.80
N MET A 75 29.72 -35.87 4.61
CA MET A 75 30.38 -35.85 3.31
C MET A 75 30.84 -37.24 2.86
N LEU A 76 31.34 -38.08 3.78
CA LEU A 76 31.69 -39.46 3.48
C LEU A 76 30.47 -40.25 2.99
N GLU A 77 29.31 -40.08 3.64
CA GLU A 77 28.06 -40.70 3.16
C GLU A 77 27.66 -40.18 1.78
N SER A 78 27.83 -38.88 1.50
CA SER A 78 27.54 -38.33 0.16
C SER A 78 28.42 -38.96 -0.94
N LEU A 79 29.72 -39.19 -0.66
CA LEU A 79 30.64 -39.84 -1.58
C LEU A 79 30.30 -41.32 -1.77
N LYS A 80 29.88 -42.03 -0.72
CA LYS A 80 29.41 -43.43 -0.84
C LYS A 80 28.26 -43.56 -1.84
N TYR A 81 27.27 -42.67 -1.77
CA TYR A 81 26.17 -42.66 -2.74
C TYR A 81 26.64 -42.38 -4.17
N LEU A 82 27.65 -41.52 -4.36
CA LEU A 82 28.25 -41.27 -5.67
C LEU A 82 29.00 -42.50 -6.20
N HIS A 83 29.77 -43.19 -5.35
CA HIS A 83 30.43 -44.45 -5.73
C HIS A 83 29.43 -45.54 -6.07
N GLU A 84 28.40 -45.76 -5.24
CA GLU A 84 27.37 -46.77 -5.47
C GLU A 84 26.62 -46.51 -6.78
N MET A 85 26.34 -45.24 -7.10
CA MET A 85 25.74 -44.83 -8.36
C MET A 85 26.60 -45.25 -9.56
N ARG A 86 27.92 -45.01 -9.49
CA ARG A 86 28.88 -45.38 -10.53
C ARG A 86 29.06 -46.90 -10.67
N GLU A 87 29.15 -47.63 -9.56
CA GLU A 87 29.26 -49.10 -9.57
C GLU A 87 28.05 -49.77 -10.24
N LYS A 88 26.88 -49.15 -10.10
CA LYS A 88 25.64 -49.59 -10.77
C LYS A 88 25.54 -49.18 -12.24
N GLY A 89 26.59 -48.56 -12.80
CA GLY A 89 26.64 -48.11 -14.19
C GLY A 89 25.77 -46.89 -14.48
N ILE A 90 25.33 -46.16 -13.46
CA ILE A 90 24.53 -44.95 -13.61
C ILE A 90 25.50 -43.77 -13.72
N THR A 91 25.49 -43.06 -14.84
CA THR A 91 26.39 -41.91 -15.08
C THR A 91 25.94 -40.68 -14.27
N PRO A 92 26.82 -40.11 -13.42
CA PRO A 92 26.57 -38.82 -12.77
C PRO A 92 26.39 -37.69 -13.78
N ASN A 93 25.63 -36.66 -13.39
CA ASN A 93 25.45 -35.46 -14.20
C ASN A 93 25.91 -34.21 -13.42
N GLY A 94 25.89 -33.05 -14.06
CA GLY A 94 26.26 -31.80 -13.40
C GLY A 94 25.47 -31.54 -12.09
N SER A 95 24.19 -31.91 -12.02
CA SER A 95 23.39 -31.72 -10.81
C SER A 95 23.83 -32.61 -9.65
N THR A 96 24.44 -33.76 -9.95
CA THR A 96 25.08 -34.66 -8.98
C THR A 96 26.35 -34.04 -8.41
N TYR A 97 27.18 -33.42 -9.26
CA TYR A 97 28.46 -32.83 -8.88
C TYR A 97 28.36 -31.46 -8.19
N GLU A 98 27.39 -30.62 -8.57
CA GLU A 98 27.26 -29.23 -8.06
C GLU A 98 27.36 -29.13 -6.53
N PRO A 99 26.60 -29.90 -5.72
CA PRO A 99 26.66 -29.78 -4.26
C PRO A 99 28.03 -30.18 -3.69
N LEU A 100 28.64 -31.24 -4.23
CA LEU A 100 29.94 -31.75 -3.80
C LEU A 100 31.04 -30.75 -4.12
N VAL A 101 31.14 -30.33 -5.39
CA VAL A 101 32.12 -29.35 -5.85
C VAL A 101 32.01 -28.06 -5.04
N THR A 102 30.79 -27.55 -4.83
CA THR A 102 30.61 -26.34 -4.02
C THR A 102 31.10 -26.55 -2.59
N TRP A 103 30.82 -27.70 -1.97
CA TRP A 103 31.25 -27.98 -0.59
C TRP A 103 32.77 -28.10 -0.45
N PHE A 104 33.44 -28.85 -1.33
CA PHE A 104 34.90 -29.02 -1.27
C PHE A 104 35.64 -27.70 -1.51
N LEU A 105 35.12 -26.88 -2.44
CA LEU A 105 35.66 -25.55 -2.69
C LEU A 105 35.38 -24.56 -1.54
N GLU A 106 34.27 -24.67 -0.82
CA GLU A 106 33.94 -23.85 0.36
C GLU A 106 34.86 -24.12 1.56
N ASN A 107 35.39 -25.34 1.67
CA ASN A 107 36.19 -25.80 2.81
C ASN A 107 37.68 -26.00 2.46
N ASP A 108 38.14 -25.50 1.30
CA ASP A 108 39.52 -25.61 0.81
C ASP A 108 40.10 -27.04 0.82
N LYS A 109 39.25 -28.05 0.63
CA LYS A 109 39.63 -29.48 0.55
C LYS A 109 40.13 -29.81 -0.86
N THR A 110 41.36 -29.43 -1.15
CA THR A 110 41.94 -29.49 -2.51
C THR A 110 42.13 -30.91 -3.04
N SER A 111 42.50 -31.87 -2.20
CA SER A 111 42.73 -33.26 -2.60
C SER A 111 41.46 -33.94 -3.13
N GLU A 112 40.37 -33.82 -2.36
CA GLU A 112 39.08 -34.42 -2.68
C GLU A 112 38.42 -33.70 -3.86
N PHE A 113 38.65 -32.39 -3.99
CA PHE A 113 38.23 -31.63 -5.17
C PHE A 113 38.94 -32.13 -6.45
N GLU A 114 40.25 -32.41 -6.39
CA GLU A 114 40.98 -32.95 -7.54
C GLU A 114 40.48 -34.34 -7.96
N GLU A 115 40.13 -35.21 -7.01
CA GLU A 115 39.52 -36.52 -7.30
C GLU A 115 38.18 -36.37 -8.04
N ILE A 116 37.31 -35.48 -7.56
CA ILE A 116 36.03 -35.19 -8.21
C ILE A 116 36.22 -34.55 -9.58
N LEU A 117 37.27 -33.76 -9.77
CA LEU A 117 37.57 -33.16 -11.06
C LEU A 117 37.97 -34.21 -12.11
N GLU A 118 38.76 -35.23 -11.74
CA GLU A 118 39.08 -36.36 -12.63
C GLU A 118 37.81 -37.15 -13.01
N TRP A 119 36.90 -37.29 -12.07
CA TRP A 119 35.57 -37.87 -12.31
C TRP A 119 34.70 -37.04 -13.27
N ILE A 120 34.70 -35.71 -13.12
CA ILE A 120 34.00 -34.80 -14.04
C ILE A 120 34.60 -34.89 -15.46
N LYS A 121 35.93 -35.01 -15.58
CA LYS A 121 36.60 -35.23 -16.87
C LYS A 121 36.16 -36.53 -17.54
N GLY A 122 36.03 -37.61 -16.76
CA GLY A 122 35.64 -38.93 -17.27
C GLY A 122 34.17 -39.06 -17.66
N ASP A 123 33.27 -38.35 -16.97
CA ASP A 123 31.81 -38.50 -17.15
C ASP A 123 31.23 -37.63 -18.27
N GLY A 124 31.98 -36.63 -18.74
CA GLY A 124 31.66 -35.86 -19.95
C GLY A 124 31.62 -34.34 -19.77
N LEU A 125 31.69 -33.65 -20.91
CA LEU A 125 31.81 -32.19 -20.98
C LEU A 125 30.62 -31.42 -20.37
N SER A 126 29.42 -32.01 -20.32
CA SER A 126 28.24 -31.37 -19.70
C SER A 126 28.38 -31.15 -18.20
N CYS A 127 29.21 -31.94 -17.50
CA CYS A 127 29.43 -31.83 -16.06
C CYS A 127 30.23 -30.57 -15.65
N TYR A 128 30.96 -29.95 -16.59
CA TYR A 128 31.70 -28.71 -16.37
C TYR A 128 30.79 -27.51 -16.10
N THR A 129 29.54 -27.52 -16.57
CA THR A 129 28.55 -26.46 -16.27
C THR A 129 28.40 -26.22 -14.77
N SER A 130 28.30 -27.31 -13.99
CA SER A 130 28.21 -27.25 -12.52
C SER A 130 29.48 -26.82 -11.84
N LEU A 131 30.64 -27.16 -12.41
CA LEU A 131 31.94 -26.68 -11.93
C LEU A 131 32.01 -25.15 -12.06
N PHE A 132 31.70 -24.62 -13.25
CA PHE A 132 31.71 -23.18 -13.51
C PHE A 132 30.70 -22.42 -12.67
N LYS A 133 29.49 -22.97 -12.49
CA LYS A 133 28.49 -22.42 -11.57
C LYS A 133 29.00 -22.34 -10.13
N SER A 134 29.72 -23.37 -9.67
CA SER A 134 30.31 -23.40 -8.33
C SER A 134 31.44 -22.37 -8.18
N PHE A 135 32.33 -22.25 -9.16
CA PHE A 135 33.37 -21.22 -9.14
C PHE A 135 32.81 -19.80 -9.12
N GLY A 136 31.77 -19.54 -9.92
CA GLY A 136 31.07 -18.25 -9.93
C GLY A 136 30.45 -17.93 -8.56
N ARG A 137 29.80 -18.91 -7.94
CA ARG A 137 29.18 -18.78 -6.61
C ARG A 137 30.17 -18.46 -5.50
N LEU A 138 31.38 -19.00 -5.57
CA LEU A 138 32.40 -18.88 -4.51
C LEU A 138 33.41 -17.75 -4.77
N GLY A 139 33.30 -17.04 -5.89
CA GLY A 139 34.22 -15.96 -6.23
C GLY A 139 35.62 -16.45 -6.65
N ARG A 140 35.78 -17.74 -6.96
CA ARG A 140 37.07 -18.36 -7.38
C ARG A 140 37.33 -18.13 -8.87
N TYR A 141 37.46 -16.86 -9.27
CA TYR A 141 37.56 -16.46 -10.69
C TYR A 141 38.85 -16.92 -11.37
N ALA A 142 39.97 -16.95 -10.65
CA ALA A 142 41.25 -17.42 -11.19
C ALA A 142 41.22 -18.91 -11.56
N ASP A 143 40.58 -19.73 -10.72
CA ASP A 143 40.37 -21.14 -11.01
C ASP A 143 39.43 -21.32 -12.20
N ALA A 144 38.34 -20.55 -12.26
CA ALA A 144 37.45 -20.55 -13.42
C ALA A 144 38.21 -20.27 -14.73
N GLU A 145 39.09 -19.27 -14.77
CA GLU A 145 39.91 -18.96 -15.96
C GLU A 145 40.88 -20.10 -16.32
N ARG A 146 41.54 -20.70 -15.32
CA ARG A 146 42.42 -21.85 -15.53
C ARG A 146 41.67 -23.01 -16.17
N TYR A 147 40.51 -23.39 -15.62
CA TYR A 147 39.73 -24.51 -16.14
C TYR A 147 39.05 -24.18 -17.47
N PHE A 148 38.65 -22.93 -17.72
CA PHE A 148 38.21 -22.48 -19.05
C PHE A 148 39.31 -22.69 -20.10
N THR A 149 40.55 -22.37 -19.76
CA THR A 149 41.71 -22.56 -20.64
C THR A 149 41.95 -24.03 -20.96
N ASP A 150 41.85 -24.89 -19.94
CA ASP A 150 42.04 -26.34 -20.10
C ASP A 150 40.95 -26.96 -20.98
N VAL A 151 39.69 -26.56 -20.80
CA VAL A 151 38.58 -27.03 -21.63
C VAL A 151 38.68 -26.51 -23.07
N GLN A 152 39.11 -25.26 -23.28
CA GLN A 152 39.33 -24.73 -24.62
C GLN A 152 40.43 -25.49 -25.38
N LYS A 153 41.51 -25.92 -24.70
CA LYS A 153 42.58 -26.74 -25.30
C LYS A 153 42.10 -28.10 -25.77
N LEU A 154 41.00 -28.63 -25.20
CA LEU A 154 40.37 -29.87 -25.66
C LEU A 154 39.63 -29.72 -26.99
N GLY A 155 39.62 -28.52 -27.60
CA GLY A 155 38.99 -28.27 -28.89
C GLY A 155 37.46 -28.15 -28.83
N VAL A 156 36.93 -27.77 -27.67
CA VAL A 156 35.49 -27.58 -27.46
C VAL A 156 34.98 -26.40 -28.30
N GLY A 157 33.83 -26.58 -28.96
CA GLY A 157 33.21 -25.56 -29.80
C GLY A 157 32.70 -24.33 -29.02
N GLU A 158 32.51 -23.22 -29.72
CA GLU A 158 32.07 -21.94 -29.13
C GLU A 158 30.71 -22.05 -28.40
N GLU A 159 29.80 -22.90 -28.88
CA GLU A 159 28.48 -23.11 -28.28
C GLU A 159 28.57 -23.62 -26.83
N LEU A 160 29.39 -24.64 -26.59
CA LEU A 160 29.57 -25.22 -25.26
C LEU A 160 30.37 -24.29 -24.34
N MET A 161 31.34 -23.54 -24.90
CA MET A 161 32.04 -22.48 -24.18
C MET A 161 31.09 -21.36 -23.72
N THR A 162 30.08 -21.04 -24.53
CA THR A 162 29.03 -20.08 -24.19
C THR A 162 28.13 -20.60 -23.06
N GLU A 163 27.80 -21.89 -23.06
CA GLU A 163 27.04 -22.54 -21.98
C GLU A 163 27.79 -22.52 -20.64
N TYR A 164 29.11 -22.75 -20.66
CA TYR A 164 29.96 -22.63 -19.48
C TYR A 164 30.02 -21.19 -18.94
N LEU A 165 30.08 -20.19 -19.83
CA LEU A 165 30.07 -18.79 -19.45
C LEU A 165 28.73 -18.43 -18.80
N ALA A 166 27.61 -18.88 -19.37
CA ALA A 166 26.29 -18.69 -18.79
C ALA A 166 26.19 -19.33 -17.40
N SER A 167 26.70 -20.56 -17.23
CA SER A 167 26.71 -21.27 -15.95
C SER A 167 27.55 -20.56 -14.89
N PHE A 168 28.72 -20.04 -15.27
CA PHE A 168 29.57 -19.22 -14.40
C PHE A 168 28.86 -17.94 -13.94
N VAL A 169 28.28 -17.19 -14.88
CA VAL A 169 27.53 -15.96 -14.58
C VAL A 169 26.33 -16.25 -13.70
N GLN A 170 25.61 -17.36 -13.92
CA GLN A 170 24.53 -17.81 -13.05
C GLN A 170 25.00 -17.97 -11.59
N GLY A 171 26.17 -18.56 -11.38
CA GLY A 171 26.79 -18.69 -10.06
C GLY A 171 27.08 -17.34 -9.40
N ILE A 172 27.64 -16.40 -10.15
CA ILE A 172 27.95 -15.05 -9.66
C ILE A 172 26.67 -14.28 -9.30
N VAL A 173 25.65 -14.32 -10.16
CA VAL A 173 24.38 -13.60 -9.98
C VAL A 173 23.64 -14.03 -8.70
N ILE A 174 23.86 -15.26 -8.23
CA ILE A 174 23.26 -15.77 -6.97
C ILE A 174 23.87 -15.11 -5.72
N THR A 175 25.13 -14.68 -5.77
CA THR A 175 25.93 -14.35 -4.58
C THR A 175 26.52 -12.95 -4.57
N SER A 176 26.77 -12.38 -5.75
CA SER A 176 27.61 -11.19 -5.93
C SER A 176 26.81 -10.00 -6.44
N LYS A 177 27.38 -8.81 -6.25
CA LYS A 177 26.85 -7.55 -6.78
C LYS A 177 26.98 -7.51 -8.31
N LEU A 178 26.08 -6.76 -8.95
CA LEU A 178 26.00 -6.59 -10.40
C LEU A 178 27.33 -6.20 -11.05
N ASP A 179 28.06 -5.25 -10.48
CA ASP A 179 29.33 -4.76 -11.05
C ASP A 179 30.35 -5.88 -11.23
N VAL A 180 30.43 -6.80 -10.25
CA VAL A 180 31.33 -7.95 -10.30
C VAL A 180 30.88 -8.93 -11.38
N ALA A 181 29.57 -9.18 -11.50
CA ALA A 181 29.02 -10.05 -12.52
C ALA A 181 29.32 -9.54 -13.94
N ILE A 182 29.11 -8.24 -14.19
CA ILE A 182 29.40 -7.61 -15.48
C ILE A 182 30.92 -7.66 -15.77
N GLN A 183 31.76 -7.30 -14.79
CA GLN A 183 33.21 -7.29 -14.96
C GLN A 183 33.77 -8.68 -15.29
N GLN A 184 33.40 -9.70 -14.51
CA GLN A 184 33.92 -11.06 -14.69
C GLN A 184 33.37 -11.71 -15.98
N CYS A 185 32.09 -11.47 -16.30
CA CYS A 185 31.52 -11.91 -17.58
C CYS A 185 32.29 -11.30 -18.76
N GLY A 186 32.51 -9.98 -18.75
CA GLY A 186 33.23 -9.28 -19.82
C GLY A 186 34.69 -9.70 -19.93
N ARG A 187 35.37 -9.93 -18.81
CA ARG A 187 36.76 -10.43 -18.78
C ARG A 187 36.87 -11.83 -19.39
N MET A 188 35.99 -12.75 -19.00
CA MET A 188 36.02 -14.12 -19.49
C MET A 188 35.63 -14.20 -20.98
N ALA A 189 34.60 -13.46 -21.40
CA ALA A 189 34.18 -13.35 -22.80
C ALA A 189 35.31 -12.85 -23.72
N ARG A 190 36.04 -11.80 -23.30
CA ARG A 190 37.17 -11.25 -24.08
C ARG A 190 38.37 -12.19 -24.14
N THR A 191 38.72 -12.82 -23.01
CA THR A 191 39.90 -13.70 -22.91
C THR A 191 39.75 -14.93 -23.78
N PHE A 192 38.57 -15.56 -23.77
CA PHE A 192 38.30 -16.80 -24.49
C PHE A 192 37.66 -16.58 -25.86
N LYS A 193 37.39 -15.32 -26.26
CA LYS A 193 36.71 -14.93 -27.50
C LYS A 193 35.35 -15.63 -27.67
N VAL A 194 34.56 -15.62 -26.59
CA VAL A 194 33.23 -16.25 -26.54
C VAL A 194 32.17 -15.16 -26.49
N THR A 195 31.13 -15.30 -27.30
CA THR A 195 29.99 -14.36 -27.32
C THR A 195 28.98 -14.75 -26.23
N PRO A 196 28.65 -13.88 -25.25
CA PRO A 196 27.64 -14.21 -24.25
C PRO A 196 26.28 -14.52 -24.88
N SER A 197 25.59 -15.55 -24.39
CA SER A 197 24.27 -15.94 -24.88
C SER A 197 23.17 -14.98 -24.43
N SER A 198 22.00 -15.05 -25.09
CA SER A 198 20.78 -14.37 -24.66
C SER A 198 20.45 -14.66 -23.19
N THR A 199 20.58 -15.92 -22.75
CA THR A 199 20.40 -16.31 -21.35
C THR A 199 21.35 -15.56 -20.40
N THR A 200 22.60 -15.34 -20.81
CA THR A 200 23.61 -14.62 -20.01
C THR A 200 23.21 -13.16 -19.83
N TYR A 201 22.83 -12.48 -20.91
CA TYR A 201 22.33 -11.11 -20.84
C TYR A 201 21.05 -11.01 -20.01
N SER A 202 20.08 -11.89 -20.22
CA SER A 202 18.83 -11.93 -19.44
C SER A 202 19.09 -12.10 -17.94
N MET A 203 20.09 -12.89 -17.52
CA MET A 203 20.47 -13.01 -16.11
C MET A 203 21.05 -11.71 -15.55
N LEU A 204 21.94 -11.05 -16.29
CA LEU A 204 22.55 -9.78 -15.88
C LEU A 204 21.53 -8.64 -15.82
N ILE A 205 20.64 -8.54 -16.82
CA ILE A 205 19.57 -7.53 -16.88
C ILE A 205 18.57 -7.73 -15.72
N ASN A 206 18.19 -8.98 -15.42
CA ASN A 206 17.35 -9.28 -14.26
C ASN A 206 18.02 -8.87 -12.94
N LEU A 207 19.32 -9.14 -12.79
CA LEU A 207 20.07 -8.72 -11.60
C LEU A 207 20.15 -7.20 -11.49
N ALA A 208 20.34 -6.51 -12.62
CA ALA A 208 20.39 -5.06 -12.70
C ALA A 208 19.07 -4.41 -12.27
N CYS A 209 17.94 -4.91 -12.77
CA CYS A 209 16.61 -4.46 -12.38
C CYS A 209 16.34 -4.70 -10.88
N ARG A 210 16.67 -5.89 -10.36
CA ARG A 210 16.51 -6.20 -8.92
C ARG A 210 17.39 -5.33 -8.02
N SER A 211 18.52 -4.87 -8.55
CA SER A 211 19.44 -3.97 -7.85
C SER A 211 19.09 -2.49 -8.04
N SER A 212 17.96 -2.18 -8.71
CA SER A 212 17.53 -0.81 -9.05
C SER A 212 18.56 -0.03 -9.89
N GLN A 213 19.37 -0.72 -10.70
CA GLN A 213 20.37 -0.13 -11.59
C GLN A 213 19.89 -0.19 -13.04
N ILE A 214 18.92 0.66 -13.37
CA ILE A 214 18.23 0.66 -14.66
C ILE A 214 19.16 1.05 -15.80
N ASP A 215 20.07 2.01 -15.60
CA ASP A 215 21.01 2.46 -16.64
C ASP A 215 21.92 1.32 -17.12
N GLN A 216 22.49 0.54 -16.19
CA GLN A 216 23.32 -0.61 -16.53
C GLN A 216 22.53 -1.70 -17.28
N ALA A 217 21.24 -1.87 -16.96
CA ALA A 217 20.38 -2.80 -17.67
C ALA A 217 20.13 -2.36 -19.13
N LEU A 218 19.96 -1.05 -19.36
CA LEU A 218 19.82 -0.48 -20.70
C LEU A 218 21.13 -0.62 -21.50
N ASP A 219 22.29 -0.36 -20.87
CA ASP A 219 23.61 -0.55 -21.48
C ASP A 219 23.80 -2.01 -21.93
N LEU A 220 23.38 -2.98 -21.10
CA LEU A 220 23.45 -4.40 -21.44
C LEU A 220 22.55 -4.78 -22.62
N ILE A 221 21.36 -4.20 -22.73
CA ILE A 221 20.46 -4.42 -23.89
C ILE A 221 21.08 -3.85 -25.17
N GLN A 222 21.67 -2.66 -25.08
CA GLN A 222 22.37 -2.05 -26.21
C GLN A 222 23.58 -2.88 -26.63
N GLU A 223 24.40 -3.34 -25.69
CA GLU A 223 25.54 -4.21 -25.96
C GLU A 223 25.09 -5.54 -26.63
N MET A 224 24.01 -6.12 -26.14
CA MET A 224 23.41 -7.34 -26.71
C MET A 224 22.97 -7.12 -28.17
N HIS A 225 22.39 -5.95 -28.47
CA HIS A 225 22.00 -5.56 -29.83
C HIS A 225 23.20 -5.38 -30.76
N GLU A 226 24.22 -4.63 -30.31
CA GLU A 226 25.43 -4.32 -31.08
C GLU A 226 26.23 -5.58 -31.43
N LYS A 227 26.21 -6.58 -30.55
CA LYS A 227 26.84 -7.89 -30.78
C LYS A 227 26.02 -8.82 -31.66
N GLY A 228 24.84 -8.40 -32.11
CA GLY A 228 23.95 -9.21 -32.95
C GLY A 228 23.33 -10.41 -32.24
N VAL A 229 23.31 -10.40 -30.89
CA VAL A 229 22.62 -11.45 -30.12
C VAL A 229 21.12 -11.20 -30.22
N GLN A 230 20.36 -12.26 -30.53
CA GLN A 230 18.92 -12.14 -30.77
C GLN A 230 18.18 -11.61 -29.53
N LEU A 231 17.61 -10.42 -29.65
CA LEU A 231 16.75 -9.82 -28.64
C LEU A 231 15.35 -10.42 -28.70
N GLY A 232 14.92 -11.03 -27.60
CA GLY A 232 13.53 -11.41 -27.37
C GLY A 232 12.75 -10.33 -26.62
N SER A 233 11.43 -10.43 -26.65
CA SER A 233 10.55 -9.53 -25.87
C SER A 233 10.73 -9.72 -24.35
N ASP A 234 11.20 -10.88 -23.92
CA ASP A 234 11.46 -11.26 -22.53
C ASP A 234 12.59 -10.45 -21.89
N VAL A 235 13.56 -9.99 -22.68
CA VAL A 235 14.70 -9.18 -22.22
C VAL A 235 14.24 -7.85 -21.62
N PHE A 236 13.14 -7.28 -22.13
CA PHE A 236 12.59 -5.99 -21.68
C PHE A 236 11.64 -6.12 -20.48
N GLN A 237 11.08 -7.31 -20.23
CA GLN A 237 10.08 -7.53 -19.19
C GLN A 237 10.55 -7.11 -17.78
N PRO A 238 11.77 -7.46 -17.31
CA PRO A 238 12.24 -7.04 -15.99
C PRO A 238 12.26 -5.52 -15.80
N LEU A 239 12.62 -4.78 -16.85
CA LEU A 239 12.62 -3.32 -16.84
C LEU A 239 11.20 -2.76 -16.81
N MET A 240 10.28 -3.30 -17.62
CA MET A 240 8.88 -2.87 -17.62
C MET A 240 8.22 -3.10 -16.24
N ILE A 241 8.55 -4.21 -15.56
CA ILE A 241 8.10 -4.49 -14.20
C ILE A 241 8.68 -3.47 -13.22
N ALA A 242 9.99 -3.19 -13.28
CA ALA A 242 10.65 -2.22 -12.42
C ALA A 242 10.03 -0.81 -12.55
N PHE A 243 9.87 -0.30 -13.78
CA PHE A 243 9.22 0.99 -14.03
C PHE A 243 7.77 1.06 -13.53
N LEU A 244 7.02 -0.04 -13.64
CA LEU A 244 5.67 -0.11 -13.09
C LEU A 244 5.65 -0.07 -11.56
N HIS A 245 6.62 -0.68 -10.87
CA HIS A 245 6.73 -0.65 -9.42
C HIS A 245 7.10 0.75 -8.91
N ASP A 246 8.04 1.42 -9.58
CA ASP A 246 8.50 2.76 -9.20
C ASP A 246 7.53 3.87 -9.60
N SER A 247 6.38 3.53 -10.18
CA SER A 247 5.33 4.47 -10.63
C SER A 247 5.81 5.49 -11.68
N HIS A 248 6.70 5.04 -12.58
CA HIS A 248 7.21 5.82 -13.73
C HIS A 248 6.69 5.21 -15.05
N PRO A 249 5.42 5.45 -15.43
CA PRO A 249 4.82 4.86 -16.64
C PRO A 249 5.48 5.31 -17.95
N GLU A 250 6.17 6.45 -17.96
CA GLU A 250 6.90 6.99 -19.12
C GLU A 250 8.00 6.04 -19.59
N GLY A 251 8.78 5.48 -18.67
CA GLY A 251 9.85 4.53 -18.99
C GLY A 251 9.32 3.27 -19.69
N VAL A 252 8.12 2.81 -19.32
CA VAL A 252 7.45 1.68 -20.00
C VAL A 252 7.11 2.05 -21.45
N PHE A 253 6.66 3.28 -21.71
CA PHE A 253 6.33 3.73 -23.07
C PHE A 253 7.58 3.85 -23.95
N GLU A 254 8.68 4.34 -23.37
CA GLU A 254 9.96 4.47 -24.06
C GLU A 254 10.55 3.11 -24.42
N LEU A 255 10.55 2.16 -23.47
CA LEU A 255 10.96 0.78 -23.73
C LEU A 255 10.11 0.12 -24.81
N PHE A 256 8.79 0.28 -24.74
CA PHE A 256 7.88 -0.29 -25.73
C PHE A 256 8.13 0.28 -27.13
N ALA A 257 8.43 1.58 -27.24
CA ALA A 257 8.83 2.21 -28.49
C ALA A 257 10.21 1.73 -28.96
N ALA A 258 11.17 1.56 -28.05
CA ALA A 258 12.50 1.04 -28.34
C ALA A 258 12.44 -0.39 -28.90
N MET A 259 11.63 -1.28 -28.30
CA MET A 259 11.40 -2.64 -28.80
C MET A 259 10.98 -2.62 -30.27
N LYS A 260 10.00 -1.78 -30.64
CA LYS A 260 9.54 -1.64 -32.02
C LYS A 260 10.63 -1.10 -32.96
N ARG A 261 11.41 -0.10 -32.53
CA ARG A 261 12.53 0.47 -33.32
C ARG A 261 13.64 -0.56 -33.56
N MET A 262 13.87 -1.45 -32.58
CA MET A 262 14.84 -2.54 -32.67
C MET A 262 14.30 -3.77 -33.43
N ASN A 263 13.12 -3.65 -34.07
CA ASN A 263 12.40 -4.73 -34.75
C ASN A 263 12.08 -5.94 -33.85
N VAL A 264 11.97 -5.73 -32.53
CA VAL A 264 11.51 -6.73 -31.57
C VAL A 264 9.99 -6.61 -31.45
N GLN A 265 9.26 -7.63 -31.89
CA GLN A 265 7.80 -7.68 -31.77
C GLN A 265 7.40 -7.77 -30.30
N PRO A 266 6.65 -6.80 -29.74
CA PRO A 266 6.21 -6.88 -28.35
C PRO A 266 5.29 -8.08 -28.11
N SER A 267 5.58 -8.84 -27.06
CA SER A 267 4.74 -9.96 -26.66
C SER A 267 3.41 -9.50 -26.04
N TYR A 268 2.49 -10.46 -25.86
CA TYR A 268 1.26 -10.25 -25.10
C TYR A 268 1.52 -9.63 -23.71
N GLU A 269 2.55 -10.11 -23.00
CA GLU A 269 2.95 -9.58 -21.68
C GLU A 269 3.40 -8.13 -21.78
N ALA A 270 4.20 -7.78 -22.79
CA ALA A 270 4.65 -6.40 -23.02
C ALA A 270 3.45 -5.45 -23.24
N TYR A 271 2.44 -5.87 -24.01
CA TYR A 271 1.21 -5.10 -24.16
C TYR A 271 0.44 -4.93 -22.85
N ASN A 272 0.33 -5.98 -22.02
CA ASN A 272 -0.32 -5.86 -20.72
C ASN A 272 0.43 -4.89 -19.77
N TYR A 273 1.77 -4.90 -19.78
CA TYR A 273 2.55 -3.91 -19.03
C TYR A 273 2.33 -2.49 -19.55
N PHE A 274 2.28 -2.32 -20.88
CA PHE A 274 1.97 -1.04 -21.51
C PHE A 274 0.56 -0.54 -21.15
N LEU A 275 -0.43 -1.43 -21.11
CA LEU A 275 -1.80 -1.10 -20.68
C LEU A 275 -1.86 -0.71 -19.20
N ARG A 276 -1.15 -1.43 -18.32
CA ARG A 276 -1.03 -1.05 -16.89
C ARG A 276 -0.36 0.30 -16.69
N ALA A 277 0.70 0.58 -17.46
CA ALA A 277 1.38 1.88 -17.42
C ALA A 277 0.45 2.99 -17.93
N SER A 278 -0.29 2.73 -19.01
CA SER A 278 -1.29 3.65 -19.57
C SER A 278 -2.43 3.90 -18.58
N ALA A 279 -2.90 2.88 -17.86
CA ALA A 279 -3.89 2.99 -16.81
C ALA A 279 -3.40 3.88 -15.66
N LYS A 280 -2.17 3.65 -15.17
CA LYS A 280 -1.55 4.49 -14.13
C LYS A 280 -1.36 5.95 -14.57
N ALA A 281 -0.96 6.16 -15.82
CA ALA A 281 -0.81 7.50 -16.41
C ALA A 281 -2.15 8.15 -16.80
N ASN A 282 -3.28 7.47 -16.60
CA ASN A 282 -4.60 7.84 -17.10
C ASN A 282 -4.63 8.20 -18.61
N ASN A 283 -3.80 7.54 -19.41
CA ASN A 283 -3.70 7.79 -20.85
C ASN A 283 -4.61 6.84 -21.61
N VAL A 284 -5.88 7.24 -21.73
CA VAL A 284 -6.92 6.41 -22.33
C VAL A 284 -6.68 6.16 -23.83
N GLU A 285 -6.14 7.12 -24.56
CA GLU A 285 -5.86 6.95 -25.99
C GLU A 285 -4.81 5.88 -26.26
N LYS A 286 -3.75 5.82 -25.44
CA LYS A 286 -2.75 4.74 -25.51
C LYS A 286 -3.36 3.38 -25.20
N MET A 287 -4.30 3.30 -24.26
CA MET A 287 -5.00 2.04 -23.95
C MET A 287 -5.81 1.52 -25.14
N PHE A 288 -6.63 2.36 -25.76
CA PHE A 288 -7.40 1.97 -26.94
C PHE A 288 -6.51 1.66 -28.14
N SER A 289 -5.43 2.41 -28.35
CA SER A 289 -4.44 2.11 -29.39
C SER A 289 -3.83 0.72 -29.20
N ALA A 290 -3.43 0.38 -27.97
CA ALA A 290 -2.87 -0.92 -27.65
C ALA A 290 -3.89 -2.05 -27.89
N LEU A 291 -5.14 -1.91 -27.45
CA LEU A 291 -6.19 -2.91 -27.70
C LEU A 291 -6.44 -3.15 -29.20
N ARG A 292 -6.46 -2.08 -30.01
CA ARG A 292 -6.60 -2.18 -31.47
C ARG A 292 -5.42 -2.90 -32.10
N GLU A 293 -4.20 -2.50 -31.74
CA GLU A 293 -2.98 -3.12 -32.27
C GLU A 293 -2.88 -4.60 -31.88
N MET A 294 -3.22 -4.97 -30.64
CA MET A 294 -3.30 -6.37 -30.22
C MET A 294 -4.28 -7.17 -31.08
N LYS A 295 -5.42 -6.59 -31.46
CA LYS A 295 -6.41 -7.22 -32.34
C LYS A 295 -5.88 -7.41 -33.76
N GLU A 296 -5.21 -6.40 -34.31
CA GLU A 296 -4.59 -6.45 -35.65
C GLU A 296 -3.47 -7.50 -35.72
N LEU A 297 -2.65 -7.59 -34.66
CA LEU A 297 -1.58 -8.58 -34.51
C LEU A 297 -2.08 -9.98 -34.13
N ARG A 298 -3.40 -10.15 -33.93
CA ARG A 298 -4.03 -11.40 -33.45
C ARG A 298 -3.44 -11.92 -32.13
N LEU A 299 -2.98 -11.02 -31.28
CA LEU A 299 -2.54 -11.34 -29.93
C LEU A 299 -3.77 -11.62 -29.04
N PRO A 300 -3.67 -12.58 -28.09
CA PRO A 300 -4.77 -12.88 -27.20
C PRO A 300 -5.09 -11.66 -26.33
N ARG A 301 -6.36 -11.28 -26.25
CA ARG A 301 -6.86 -10.31 -25.26
C ARG A 301 -7.57 -11.11 -24.20
N THR A 302 -7.11 -11.05 -22.95
CA THR A 302 -7.65 -11.87 -21.85
C THR A 302 -8.48 -11.00 -20.90
N SER A 303 -9.05 -11.63 -19.86
CA SER A 303 -9.72 -10.88 -18.79
C SER A 303 -8.78 -9.86 -18.15
N GLU A 304 -7.49 -10.18 -17.98
CA GLU A 304 -6.49 -9.27 -17.43
C GLU A 304 -6.31 -8.02 -18.29
N THR A 305 -6.26 -8.19 -19.61
CA THR A 305 -6.12 -7.09 -20.58
C THR A 305 -7.30 -6.13 -20.52
N TYR A 306 -8.52 -6.67 -20.50
CA TYR A 306 -9.75 -5.87 -20.47
C TYR A 306 -9.98 -5.21 -19.11
N ASN A 307 -9.78 -5.94 -18.02
CA ASN A 307 -9.95 -5.43 -16.67
C ASN A 307 -9.03 -4.24 -16.39
N ALA A 308 -7.77 -4.26 -16.87
CA ALA A 308 -6.86 -3.13 -16.68
C ALA A 308 -7.40 -1.84 -17.31
N VAL A 309 -8.01 -1.93 -18.49
CA VAL A 309 -8.59 -0.77 -19.19
C VAL A 309 -9.89 -0.33 -18.54
N ILE A 310 -10.77 -1.27 -18.18
CA ILE A 310 -12.05 -0.97 -17.51
C ILE A 310 -11.80 -0.30 -16.16
N GLN A 311 -10.86 -0.82 -15.34
CA GLN A 311 -10.43 -0.23 -14.07
C GLN A 311 -9.96 1.22 -14.23
N ALA A 312 -9.12 1.49 -15.23
CA ALA A 312 -8.64 2.84 -15.47
C ALA A 312 -9.76 3.81 -15.91
N LEU A 313 -10.67 3.33 -16.75
CA LEU A 313 -11.81 4.10 -17.23
C LEU A 313 -12.80 4.40 -16.11
N GLY A 314 -13.07 3.43 -15.23
CA GLY A 314 -13.99 3.63 -14.12
C GLY A 314 -13.42 4.54 -13.03
N ALA A 315 -12.12 4.42 -12.72
CA ALA A 315 -11.42 5.38 -11.86
C ALA A 315 -11.48 6.81 -12.41
N SER A 316 -11.54 6.96 -13.73
CA SER A 316 -11.71 8.25 -14.42
C SER A 316 -13.17 8.62 -14.70
N ARG A 317 -14.13 7.87 -14.16
CA ARG A 317 -15.58 8.05 -14.33
C ARG A 317 -16.05 8.12 -15.79
N GLN A 318 -15.38 7.41 -16.70
CA GLN A 318 -15.72 7.35 -18.14
C GLN A 318 -16.63 6.16 -18.47
N TYR A 319 -17.85 6.15 -17.91
CA TYR A 319 -18.82 5.05 -18.00
C TYR A 319 -19.06 4.54 -19.44
N HIS A 320 -19.39 5.41 -20.39
CA HIS A 320 -19.72 5.00 -21.76
C HIS A 320 -18.55 4.32 -22.48
N ARG A 321 -17.31 4.73 -22.20
CA ARG A 321 -16.12 4.09 -22.76
C ARG A 321 -15.87 2.75 -22.09
N ALA A 322 -16.05 2.65 -20.77
CA ALA A 322 -15.92 1.38 -20.05
C ALA A 322 -16.95 0.36 -20.55
N LEU A 323 -18.20 0.78 -20.79
CA LEU A 323 -19.25 -0.06 -21.36
C LEU A 323 -18.92 -0.54 -22.79
N THR A 324 -18.27 0.32 -23.59
CA THR A 324 -17.79 -0.06 -24.94
C THR A 324 -16.76 -1.18 -24.84
N VAL A 325 -15.80 -1.04 -23.91
CA VAL A 325 -14.75 -2.05 -23.67
C VAL A 325 -15.33 -3.36 -23.14
N LEU A 326 -16.39 -3.32 -22.31
CA LEU A 326 -17.11 -4.52 -21.89
C LEU A 326 -17.76 -5.24 -23.08
N ASN A 327 -18.40 -4.50 -23.98
CA ASN A 327 -19.00 -5.09 -25.18
C ASN A 327 -17.93 -5.72 -26.09
N ASP A 328 -16.77 -5.09 -26.24
CA ASP A 328 -15.63 -5.67 -26.97
C ASP A 328 -15.11 -6.95 -26.31
N MET A 329 -15.03 -6.98 -24.98
CA MET A 329 -14.66 -8.15 -24.18
C MET A 329 -15.61 -9.33 -24.44
N GLU A 330 -16.92 -9.08 -24.43
CA GLU A 330 -17.94 -10.10 -24.73
C GLU A 330 -17.92 -10.55 -26.20
N ASN A 331 -17.73 -9.62 -27.14
CA ASN A 331 -17.61 -9.93 -28.58
C ASN A 331 -16.41 -10.85 -28.86
N ASP A 332 -15.34 -10.72 -28.08
CA ASP A 332 -14.18 -11.62 -28.15
C ASP A 332 -14.36 -12.92 -27.35
N SER A 333 -15.57 -13.19 -26.83
CA SER A 333 -15.89 -14.34 -26.00
C SER A 333 -15.05 -14.43 -24.71
N VAL A 334 -14.55 -13.30 -24.22
CA VAL A 334 -13.88 -13.20 -22.92
C VAL A 334 -14.94 -12.91 -21.85
N LYS A 335 -15.02 -13.76 -20.83
CA LYS A 335 -16.07 -13.62 -19.81
C LYS A 335 -15.71 -12.52 -18.80
N PRO A 336 -16.60 -11.52 -18.58
CA PRO A 336 -16.47 -10.57 -17.49
C PRO A 336 -16.46 -11.28 -16.13
N ASP A 337 -15.72 -10.73 -15.17
CA ASP A 337 -15.74 -11.19 -13.79
C ASP A 337 -16.38 -10.15 -12.86
N SER A 338 -16.53 -10.48 -11.58
CA SER A 338 -17.14 -9.58 -10.60
C SER A 338 -16.35 -8.27 -10.43
N GLY A 339 -15.04 -8.27 -10.70
CA GLY A 339 -14.21 -7.07 -10.69
C GLY A 339 -14.48 -6.17 -11.89
N THR A 340 -14.66 -6.75 -13.08
CA THR A 340 -15.09 -6.01 -14.29
C THR A 340 -16.40 -5.27 -14.04
N MET A 341 -17.39 -5.98 -13.49
CA MET A 341 -18.73 -5.43 -13.26
C MET A 341 -18.76 -4.44 -12.10
N LEU A 342 -17.98 -4.67 -11.05
CA LEU A 342 -17.81 -3.73 -9.94
C LEU A 342 -17.40 -2.34 -10.44
N GLU A 343 -16.40 -2.28 -11.31
CA GLU A 343 -15.88 -1.00 -11.81
C GLU A 343 -16.95 -0.26 -12.63
N LEU A 344 -17.72 -0.98 -13.45
CA LEU A 344 -18.81 -0.40 -14.23
C LEU A 344 -19.95 0.13 -13.35
N ILE A 345 -20.30 -0.59 -12.29
CA ILE A 345 -21.28 -0.12 -11.29
C ILE A 345 -20.75 1.12 -10.57
N THR A 346 -19.48 1.10 -10.15
CA THR A 346 -18.84 2.21 -9.43
C THR A 346 -18.81 3.50 -10.27
N CYS A 347 -18.51 3.38 -11.56
CA CYS A 347 -18.45 4.52 -12.46
C CYS A 347 -19.79 4.87 -13.12
N SER A 348 -20.88 4.19 -12.78
CA SER A 348 -22.21 4.48 -13.34
C SER A 348 -22.69 5.89 -12.95
N PRO A 349 -23.29 6.63 -13.90
CA PRO A 349 -23.71 8.02 -13.67
C PRO A 349 -24.87 8.14 -12.69
N ASP A 350 -25.77 7.15 -12.68
CA ASP A 350 -26.98 7.10 -11.87
C ASP A 350 -27.30 5.65 -11.44
N SER A 351 -28.19 5.51 -10.46
CA SER A 351 -28.63 4.23 -9.89
C SER A 351 -29.29 3.33 -10.92
N GLY A 352 -29.97 3.91 -11.93
CA GLY A 352 -30.60 3.17 -13.03
C GLY A 352 -29.56 2.43 -13.86
N LYS A 353 -28.48 3.11 -14.26
CA LYS A 353 -27.35 2.49 -14.98
C LYS A 353 -26.58 1.49 -14.12
N ALA A 354 -26.41 1.77 -12.84
CA ALA A 354 -25.81 0.82 -11.91
C ALA A 354 -26.64 -0.49 -11.82
N LEU A 355 -27.97 -0.37 -11.74
CA LEU A 355 -28.90 -1.51 -11.74
C LEU A 355 -28.90 -2.27 -13.07
N GLU A 356 -28.86 -1.59 -14.23
CA GLU A 356 -28.74 -2.25 -15.54
C GLU A 356 -27.48 -3.13 -15.62
N VAL A 357 -26.34 -2.61 -15.16
CA VAL A 357 -25.07 -3.37 -15.11
C VAL A 357 -25.17 -4.52 -14.11
N PHE A 358 -25.79 -4.32 -12.96
CA PHE A 358 -25.98 -5.37 -11.95
C PHE A 358 -26.88 -6.52 -12.44
N GLU A 359 -27.96 -6.21 -13.15
CA GLU A 359 -28.81 -7.23 -13.77
C GLU A 359 -28.07 -7.96 -14.89
N ARG A 360 -27.24 -7.26 -15.69
CA ARG A 360 -26.35 -7.91 -16.66
C ARG A 360 -25.35 -8.86 -15.98
N LEU A 361 -24.82 -8.51 -14.82
CA LEU A 361 -23.94 -9.40 -14.04
C LEU A 361 -24.66 -10.71 -13.68
N LYS A 362 -25.93 -10.64 -13.27
CA LYS A 362 -26.74 -11.82 -12.95
C LYS A 362 -27.03 -12.68 -14.17
N THR A 363 -27.41 -12.08 -15.30
CA THR A 363 -27.72 -12.83 -16.53
C THR A 363 -26.49 -13.55 -17.09
N LEU A 364 -25.29 -12.99 -16.88
CA LEU A 364 -24.02 -13.64 -17.21
C LEU A 364 -23.64 -14.79 -16.25
N GLY A 365 -24.41 -15.00 -15.17
CA GLY A 365 -24.13 -16.02 -14.15
C GLY A 365 -22.91 -15.71 -13.28
N VAL A 366 -22.45 -14.46 -13.29
CA VAL A 366 -21.35 -13.99 -12.43
C VAL A 366 -21.94 -13.73 -11.04
N LYS A 367 -21.30 -14.25 -10.00
CA LYS A 367 -21.80 -14.07 -8.62
C LYS A 367 -21.39 -12.70 -8.10
N PRO A 368 -22.32 -11.86 -7.61
CA PRO A 368 -21.95 -10.60 -6.99
C PRO A 368 -21.14 -10.84 -5.71
N THR A 369 -20.11 -10.01 -5.51
CA THR A 369 -19.31 -9.98 -4.28
C THR A 369 -19.84 -8.90 -3.33
N ASP A 370 -19.35 -8.89 -2.09
CA ASP A 370 -19.64 -7.84 -1.10
C ASP A 370 -19.38 -6.43 -1.66
N SER A 371 -18.24 -6.24 -2.35
CA SER A 371 -17.90 -4.95 -2.97
C SER A 371 -18.87 -4.53 -4.07
N VAL A 372 -19.42 -5.49 -4.85
CA VAL A 372 -20.43 -5.19 -5.88
C VAL A 372 -21.71 -4.66 -5.22
N TYR A 373 -22.18 -5.32 -4.15
CA TYR A 373 -23.34 -4.83 -3.40
C TYR A 373 -23.07 -3.48 -2.75
N ALA A 374 -21.90 -3.28 -2.14
CA ALA A 374 -21.50 -2.00 -1.54
C ALA A 374 -21.54 -0.86 -2.57
N SER A 375 -20.95 -1.07 -3.76
CA SER A 375 -20.98 -0.06 -4.81
C SER A 375 -22.38 0.21 -5.34
N LEU A 376 -23.22 -0.81 -5.47
CA LEU A 376 -24.60 -0.65 -5.92
C LEU A 376 -25.43 0.13 -4.89
N PHE A 377 -25.33 -0.24 -3.61
CA PHE A 377 -26.02 0.44 -2.52
C PHE A 377 -25.55 1.89 -2.39
N SER A 378 -24.25 2.16 -2.51
CA SER A 378 -23.73 3.53 -2.53
C SER A 378 -24.35 4.35 -3.67
N SER A 379 -24.52 3.77 -4.86
CA SER A 379 -25.20 4.45 -5.98
C SER A 379 -26.68 4.69 -5.72
N LEU A 380 -27.39 3.74 -5.09
CA LEU A 380 -28.81 3.88 -4.76
C LEU A 380 -29.03 4.94 -3.67
N ILE A 381 -28.22 4.93 -2.61
CA ILE A 381 -28.27 5.89 -1.50
C ILE A 381 -28.01 7.30 -2.01
N ARG A 382 -26.98 7.48 -2.86
CA ARG A 382 -26.64 8.78 -3.44
C ARG A 382 -27.80 9.41 -4.22
N ASP A 383 -28.61 8.57 -4.89
CA ASP A 383 -29.73 9.02 -5.70
C ASP A 383 -31.06 9.04 -4.90
N GLY A 384 -31.00 8.86 -3.57
CA GLY A 384 -32.15 8.91 -2.66
C GLY A 384 -33.07 7.69 -2.71
N GLU A 385 -32.57 6.55 -3.19
CA GLU A 385 -33.33 5.31 -3.38
C GLU A 385 -32.98 4.23 -2.33
N LEU A 386 -32.71 4.62 -1.08
CA LEU A 386 -32.33 3.69 0.00
C LEU A 386 -33.36 2.57 0.21
N ASP A 387 -34.65 2.85 0.06
CA ASP A 387 -35.70 1.83 0.18
C ASP A 387 -35.54 0.68 -0.81
N LYS A 388 -35.04 0.95 -2.03
CA LYS A 388 -34.74 -0.11 -3.00
C LYS A 388 -33.57 -0.97 -2.52
N ALA A 389 -32.54 -0.36 -1.95
CA ALA A 389 -31.40 -1.10 -1.39
C ALA A 389 -31.83 -2.01 -0.24
N LEU A 390 -32.73 -1.54 0.63
CA LEU A 390 -33.32 -2.34 1.71
C LEU A 390 -34.28 -3.41 1.20
N GLU A 391 -35.03 -3.15 0.13
CA GLU A 391 -35.87 -4.15 -0.52
C GLU A 391 -35.03 -5.32 -1.06
N MET A 392 -33.86 -5.04 -1.64
CA MET A 392 -32.93 -6.08 -2.09
C MET A 392 -32.46 -6.99 -0.96
N LEU A 393 -32.39 -6.51 0.28
CA LEU A 393 -32.03 -7.33 1.46
C LEU A 393 -33.10 -8.35 1.86
N LYS A 394 -34.33 -8.19 1.38
CA LYS A 394 -35.40 -9.17 1.65
C LYS A 394 -35.14 -10.51 0.95
N ASP A 395 -34.30 -10.52 -0.09
CA ASP A 395 -33.82 -11.75 -0.71
C ASP A 395 -32.80 -12.45 0.21
N PRO A 396 -33.09 -13.68 0.69
CA PRO A 396 -32.18 -14.42 1.56
C PRO A 396 -30.80 -14.69 0.93
N GLU A 397 -30.71 -14.82 -0.39
CA GLU A 397 -29.44 -15.01 -1.08
C GLU A 397 -28.58 -13.75 -0.99
N VAL A 398 -29.19 -12.57 -1.15
CA VAL A 398 -28.51 -11.28 -1.01
C VAL A 398 -28.04 -11.09 0.41
N SER A 399 -28.92 -11.27 1.39
CA SER A 399 -28.62 -11.12 2.83
C SER A 399 -27.47 -12.01 3.29
N PHE A 400 -27.40 -13.25 2.78
CA PHE A 400 -26.30 -14.17 3.06
C PHE A 400 -24.96 -13.75 2.40
N ARG A 401 -25.02 -13.10 1.23
CA ARG A 401 -23.82 -12.73 0.45
C ARG A 401 -23.19 -11.41 0.87
N ILE A 402 -23.97 -10.47 1.40
CA ILE A 402 -23.44 -9.18 1.80
C ILE A 402 -22.47 -9.33 2.99
N GLY A 403 -21.32 -8.68 2.87
CA GLY A 403 -20.27 -8.67 3.86
C GLY A 403 -20.25 -7.35 4.61
N ILE A 404 -19.07 -6.99 5.12
CA ILE A 404 -18.92 -5.80 5.96
C ILE A 404 -18.98 -4.51 5.14
N ASN A 405 -18.54 -4.54 3.88
CA ASN A 405 -18.49 -3.33 3.05
C ASN A 405 -19.90 -2.88 2.69
N ALA A 406 -20.76 -3.81 2.23
CA ALA A 406 -22.13 -3.51 1.89
C ALA A 406 -22.96 -3.12 3.12
N LYS A 407 -22.80 -3.84 4.24
CA LYS A 407 -23.49 -3.50 5.50
C LYS A 407 -23.08 -2.13 6.02
N SER A 408 -21.79 -1.77 5.94
CA SER A 408 -21.35 -0.46 6.42
C SER A 408 -21.79 0.69 5.50
N THR A 409 -21.88 0.43 4.18
CA THR A 409 -22.48 1.38 3.23
C THR A 409 -23.96 1.63 3.53
N LEU A 410 -24.72 0.56 3.85
CA LEU A 410 -26.11 0.69 4.26
C LEU A 410 -26.26 1.40 5.60
N LEU A 411 -25.39 1.09 6.58
CA LEU A 411 -25.36 1.76 7.87
C LEU A 411 -25.18 3.27 7.71
N ASP A 412 -24.24 3.66 6.85
CA ASP A 412 -23.98 5.06 6.51
C ASP A 412 -25.22 5.73 5.87
N GLY A 413 -25.80 5.12 4.83
CA GLY A 413 -27.01 5.66 4.19
C GLY A 413 -28.22 5.75 5.11
N LEU A 414 -28.47 4.73 5.94
CA LEU A 414 -29.52 4.74 6.96
C LEU A 414 -29.32 5.86 7.98
N ALA A 415 -28.08 6.13 8.37
CA ALA A 415 -27.75 7.22 9.28
C ALA A 415 -27.94 8.59 8.62
N GLU A 416 -27.55 8.76 7.35
CA GLU A 416 -27.73 10.01 6.60
C GLU A 416 -29.22 10.33 6.37
N GLU A 417 -30.06 9.33 6.09
CA GLU A 417 -31.52 9.48 5.98
C GLU A 417 -32.25 9.55 7.34
N LYS A 418 -31.51 9.59 8.46
CA LYS A 418 -32.05 9.69 9.84
C LYS A 418 -32.94 8.50 10.26
N ARG A 419 -32.79 7.33 9.62
CA ARG A 419 -33.49 6.08 9.97
C ARG A 419 -32.76 5.33 11.09
N VAL A 420 -32.67 5.98 12.24
CA VAL A 420 -31.77 5.60 13.34
C VAL A 420 -31.99 4.18 13.87
N ASP A 421 -33.24 3.72 14.00
CA ASP A 421 -33.53 2.39 14.54
C ASP A 421 -33.09 1.25 13.59
N GLU A 422 -33.24 1.45 12.28
CA GLU A 422 -32.74 0.53 11.27
C GLU A 422 -31.21 0.57 11.17
N ALA A 423 -30.61 1.76 11.30
CA ALA A 423 -29.16 1.92 11.38
C ALA A 423 -28.56 1.18 12.59
N LEU A 424 -29.19 1.28 13.77
CA LEU A 424 -28.80 0.52 14.96
C LEU A 424 -28.92 -0.99 14.75
N THR A 425 -30.01 -1.44 14.12
CA THR A 425 -30.19 -2.86 13.80
C THR A 425 -29.07 -3.36 12.87
N CYS A 426 -28.76 -2.59 11.82
CA CYS A 426 -27.66 -2.90 10.91
C CYS A 426 -26.30 -2.96 11.62
N TYR A 427 -26.04 -2.02 12.54
CA TYR A 427 -24.83 -2.01 13.37
C TYR A 427 -24.73 -3.24 14.27
N ASP A 428 -25.81 -3.61 14.97
CA ASP A 428 -25.85 -4.79 15.84
C ASP A 428 -25.68 -6.09 15.02
N ASP A 429 -26.20 -6.14 13.79
CA ASP A 429 -25.98 -7.25 12.85
C ASP A 429 -24.51 -7.42 12.48
N ILE A 430 -23.79 -6.33 12.21
CA ILE A 430 -22.35 -6.39 11.90
C ILE A 430 -21.56 -6.95 13.08
N LEU A 431 -21.91 -6.53 14.31
CA LEU A 431 -21.27 -7.01 15.53
C LEU A 431 -21.56 -8.49 15.80
N ARG A 432 -22.81 -8.93 15.57
CA ARG A 432 -23.22 -10.33 15.74
C ARG A 432 -22.47 -11.28 14.80
N ASP A 433 -22.07 -10.80 13.62
CA ASP A 433 -21.21 -11.53 12.69
C ASP A 433 -19.74 -11.61 13.14
N GLY A 434 -19.38 -11.04 14.29
CA GLY A 434 -18.01 -10.98 14.79
C GLY A 434 -17.12 -10.01 14.02
N LYS A 435 -17.71 -9.01 13.34
CA LYS A 435 -17.01 -8.02 12.54
C LYS A 435 -17.08 -6.64 13.18
N THR A 436 -16.15 -5.75 12.84
CA THR A 436 -16.12 -4.37 13.33
C THR A 436 -16.48 -3.41 12.19
N PRO A 437 -17.59 -2.66 12.28
CA PRO A 437 -17.94 -1.65 11.28
C PRO A 437 -16.79 -0.69 11.03
N ASP A 438 -16.69 -0.15 9.83
CA ASP A 438 -15.69 0.88 9.57
C ASP A 438 -16.03 2.17 10.35
N LEU A 439 -15.02 2.95 10.68
CA LEU A 439 -15.21 4.10 11.54
C LEU A 439 -16.06 5.21 10.91
N PHE A 440 -16.07 5.32 9.58
CA PHE A 440 -16.85 6.33 8.89
C PHE A 440 -18.34 6.09 9.10
N SER A 441 -18.80 4.85 8.88
CA SER A 441 -20.20 4.46 9.12
C SER A 441 -20.60 4.57 10.60
N VAL A 442 -19.69 4.27 11.54
CA VAL A 442 -19.90 4.54 12.98
C VAL A 442 -20.06 6.04 13.25
N GLY A 443 -19.23 6.88 12.65
CA GLY A 443 -19.31 8.34 12.78
C GLY A 443 -20.63 8.91 12.27
N SER A 444 -21.14 8.40 11.14
CA SER A 444 -22.46 8.74 10.62
C SER A 444 -23.58 8.31 11.57
N LEU A 445 -23.51 7.09 12.12
CA LEU A 445 -24.48 6.60 13.10
C LEU A 445 -24.47 7.44 14.40
N VAL A 446 -23.29 7.77 14.94
CA VAL A 446 -23.15 8.62 16.13
C VAL A 446 -23.78 9.99 15.88
N ARG A 447 -23.58 10.56 14.68
CA ARG A 447 -24.22 11.82 14.28
C ARG A 447 -25.73 11.71 14.23
N ALA A 448 -26.25 10.64 13.62
CA ALA A 448 -27.69 10.39 13.53
C ALA A 448 -28.35 10.17 14.90
N LEU A 449 -27.70 9.42 15.80
CA LEU A 449 -28.14 9.25 17.19
C LEU A 449 -28.13 10.57 17.97
N GLY A 450 -27.08 11.36 17.74
CA GLY A 450 -26.95 12.70 18.28
C GLY A 450 -28.15 13.56 17.90
N TYR A 451 -28.51 13.63 16.62
CA TYR A 451 -29.68 14.38 16.15
C TYR A 451 -31.03 13.83 16.63
N ALA A 452 -31.12 12.52 16.87
CA ALA A 452 -32.33 11.91 17.42
C ALA A 452 -32.46 12.09 18.94
N GLY A 453 -31.50 12.74 19.61
CA GLY A 453 -31.46 12.90 21.07
C GLY A 453 -31.21 11.59 21.83
N LYS A 454 -30.80 10.50 21.17
CA LYS A 454 -30.51 9.20 21.79
C LYS A 454 -29.09 9.17 22.37
N LEU A 455 -28.81 10.08 23.32
CA LEU A 455 -27.45 10.37 23.81
C LEU A 455 -26.79 9.20 24.54
N ASP A 456 -27.55 8.39 25.31
CA ASP A 456 -26.99 7.23 26.02
C ASP A 456 -26.34 6.24 25.05
N ARG A 457 -27.07 5.90 23.97
CA ARG A 457 -26.57 4.97 22.96
C ARG A 457 -25.46 5.57 22.13
N MET A 458 -25.53 6.88 21.86
CA MET A 458 -24.46 7.62 21.20
C MET A 458 -23.14 7.51 21.99
N PHE A 459 -23.15 7.81 23.30
CA PHE A 459 -21.95 7.73 24.13
C PHE A 459 -21.43 6.31 24.31
N GLU A 460 -22.31 5.31 24.39
CA GLU A 460 -21.87 3.90 24.40
C GLU A 460 -21.10 3.52 23.13
N LEU A 461 -21.54 4.00 21.95
CA LEU A 461 -20.82 3.77 20.69
C LEU A 461 -19.49 4.50 20.65
N VAL A 462 -19.44 5.74 21.13
CA VAL A 462 -18.19 6.51 21.24
C VAL A 462 -17.20 5.78 22.14
N ASP A 463 -17.60 5.31 23.32
CA ASP A 463 -16.76 4.55 24.23
C ASP A 463 -16.24 3.25 23.59
N LYS A 464 -17.14 2.49 22.96
CA LYS A 464 -16.83 1.19 22.36
C LYS A 464 -15.83 1.29 21.21
N HIS A 465 -15.91 2.32 20.37
CA HIS A 465 -15.02 2.50 19.22
C HIS A 465 -13.81 3.40 19.50
N SER A 466 -13.76 4.06 20.66
CA SER A 466 -12.57 4.76 21.15
C SER A 466 -11.57 3.81 21.84
N MET A 467 -12.04 2.63 22.26
CA MET A 467 -11.30 1.64 23.04
C MET A 467 -11.18 0.29 22.30
N ASP A 468 -10.41 0.20 21.22
CA ASP A 468 -10.00 -1.13 20.70
C ASP A 468 -8.76 -1.63 21.49
N PRO A 469 -8.86 -2.71 22.29
CA PRO A 469 -7.75 -3.23 23.09
C PRO A 469 -6.71 -4.03 22.28
N GLY A 470 -6.92 -4.27 20.98
CA GLY A 470 -6.16 -5.28 20.22
C GLY A 470 -5.01 -4.78 19.32
N SER A 471 -4.93 -3.49 19.00
CA SER A 471 -4.03 -2.99 17.94
C SER A 471 -2.98 -2.01 18.46
N LYS A 472 -1.74 -2.49 18.68
CA LYS A 472 -0.58 -1.64 19.04
C LYS A 472 -0.03 -0.79 17.87
N LYS A 473 -0.74 -0.71 16.73
CA LYS A 473 -0.29 0.02 15.54
C LYS A 473 -1.25 1.15 15.22
N ASN A 474 -0.83 2.37 15.57
CA ASN A 474 -1.37 3.71 15.24
C ASN A 474 -2.09 4.45 16.37
N ASP A 475 -1.31 4.86 17.38
CA ASP A 475 -1.73 5.78 18.44
C ASP A 475 -2.26 7.13 17.89
N ARG A 476 -1.66 7.64 16.80
CA ARG A 476 -2.09 8.89 16.13
C ARG A 476 -3.47 8.76 15.48
N PHE A 477 -3.71 7.67 14.75
CA PHE A 477 -4.99 7.43 14.08
C PHE A 477 -6.11 7.23 15.12
N ARG A 478 -5.81 6.55 16.23
CA ARG A 478 -6.74 6.39 17.36
C ARG A 478 -7.13 7.74 17.98
N LYS A 479 -6.16 8.63 18.20
CA LYS A 479 -6.38 9.99 18.72
C LYS A 479 -7.23 10.84 17.77
N GLU A 480 -6.88 10.90 16.48
CA GLU A 480 -7.64 11.65 15.47
C GLU A 480 -9.10 11.18 15.35
N ASN A 481 -9.31 9.86 15.45
CA ASN A 481 -10.64 9.26 15.36
C ASN A 481 -11.50 9.50 16.60
N LYS A 482 -10.89 9.40 17.79
CA LYS A 482 -11.53 9.76 19.06
C LYS A 482 -11.94 11.23 19.04
N ILE A 483 -11.05 12.14 18.65
CA ILE A 483 -11.35 13.57 18.51
C ILE A 483 -12.57 13.80 17.60
N ARG A 484 -12.64 13.15 16.44
CA ARG A 484 -13.77 13.28 15.50
C ARG A 484 -15.10 12.82 16.09
N LEU A 485 -15.13 11.66 16.75
CA LEU A 485 -16.36 11.15 17.39
C LEU A 485 -16.79 12.03 18.57
N LEU A 486 -15.83 12.53 19.35
CA LEU A 486 -16.07 13.45 20.46
C LEU A 486 -16.59 14.81 19.99
N MET A 487 -16.09 15.33 18.88
CA MET A 487 -16.65 16.54 18.26
C MET A 487 -18.13 16.37 17.91
N VAL A 488 -18.50 15.25 17.29
CA VAL A 488 -19.90 14.96 16.92
C VAL A 488 -20.78 14.80 18.17
N ALA A 489 -20.31 14.07 19.17
CA ALA A 489 -21.04 13.89 20.43
C ALA A 489 -21.21 15.21 21.20
N THR A 490 -20.17 16.04 21.25
CA THR A 490 -20.21 17.36 21.87
C THR A 490 -21.22 18.26 21.14
N LYS A 491 -21.20 18.26 19.79
CA LYS A 491 -22.20 18.97 18.98
C LYS A 491 -23.63 18.52 19.33
N ALA A 492 -23.87 17.21 19.43
CA ALA A 492 -25.19 16.70 19.79
C ALA A 492 -25.66 17.12 21.20
N CYS A 493 -24.79 17.03 22.21
CA CYS A 493 -25.13 17.48 23.56
C CYS A 493 -25.46 18.96 23.64
N VAL A 494 -24.79 19.78 22.83
CA VAL A 494 -25.09 21.21 22.77
C VAL A 494 -26.43 21.46 22.10
N ILE A 495 -26.72 20.80 20.96
CA ILE A 495 -28.01 20.90 20.25
C ILE A 495 -29.18 20.56 21.17
N HIS A 496 -29.04 19.51 21.99
CA HIS A 496 -30.10 19.06 22.90
C HIS A 496 -30.10 19.76 24.26
N ASN A 497 -29.18 20.71 24.51
CA ASN A 497 -28.99 21.36 25.81
C ASN A 497 -28.75 20.37 26.97
N GLU A 498 -28.09 19.25 26.67
CA GLU A 498 -27.81 18.13 27.56
C GLU A 498 -26.33 18.13 28.00
N LEU A 499 -25.87 19.29 28.47
CA LEU A 499 -24.46 19.51 28.83
C LEU A 499 -24.00 18.64 30.02
N GLY A 500 -24.92 18.13 30.85
CA GLY A 500 -24.58 17.22 31.95
C GLY A 500 -24.06 15.85 31.49
N HIS A 501 -24.55 15.36 30.35
CA HIS A 501 -24.06 14.12 29.73
C HIS A 501 -22.62 14.32 29.21
N LEU A 502 -22.37 15.46 28.56
CA LEU A 502 -21.04 15.86 28.10
C LEU A 502 -20.06 16.02 29.28
N GLU A 503 -20.47 16.66 30.37
CA GLU A 503 -19.65 16.81 31.57
C GLU A 503 -19.23 15.46 32.15
N THR A 504 -20.19 14.54 32.30
CA THR A 504 -19.93 13.20 32.85
C THR A 504 -19.00 12.40 31.96
N PHE A 505 -19.13 12.54 30.65
CA PHE A 505 -18.28 11.88 29.68
C PHE A 505 -16.85 12.44 29.72
N LEU A 506 -16.68 13.77 29.63
CA LEU A 506 -15.36 14.42 29.65
C LEU A 506 -14.61 14.20 30.97
N GLN A 507 -15.31 14.04 32.10
CA GLN A 507 -14.67 13.70 33.38
C GLN A 507 -14.00 12.31 33.40
N LYS A 508 -14.51 11.36 32.61
CA LYS A 508 -13.91 10.02 32.48
C LYS A 508 -12.65 10.05 31.61
N GLU A 509 -12.56 11.03 30.71
CA GLU A 509 -11.51 11.17 29.70
C GLU A 509 -10.40 12.12 30.20
N GLN A 510 -9.35 11.58 30.82
CA GLN A 510 -8.25 12.37 31.42
C GLN A 510 -7.25 13.00 30.41
N GLU A 511 -7.57 13.07 29.11
CA GLU A 511 -6.59 13.45 28.08
C GLU A 511 -6.70 14.92 27.61
N PHE A 512 -5.54 15.58 27.52
CA PHE A 512 -5.31 16.99 27.17
C PHE A 512 -5.71 17.43 25.73
N GLU A 513 -6.46 16.61 24.99
CA GLU A 513 -6.84 16.87 23.59
C GLU A 513 -8.19 17.62 23.47
N SER A 514 -8.85 17.92 24.58
CA SER A 514 -10.18 18.55 24.59
C SER A 514 -10.21 19.97 24.02
N SER A 515 -9.14 20.77 24.15
CA SER A 515 -9.13 22.15 23.64
C SER A 515 -9.35 22.23 22.13
N ILE A 516 -8.80 21.29 21.35
CA ILE A 516 -8.93 21.28 19.87
C ILE A 516 -10.38 21.02 19.45
N ILE A 517 -11.09 20.17 20.21
CA ILE A 517 -12.50 19.87 19.99
C ILE A 517 -13.33 21.14 20.14
N PHE A 518 -13.11 21.91 21.21
CA PHE A 518 -13.82 23.15 21.45
C PHE A 518 -13.48 24.24 20.42
N ASP A 519 -12.23 24.32 19.96
CA ASP A 519 -11.80 25.23 18.89
C ASP A 519 -12.55 24.97 17.58
N SER A 520 -12.73 23.71 17.20
CA SER A 520 -13.49 23.39 15.98
C SER A 520 -14.97 23.75 16.13
N ILE A 521 -15.56 23.48 17.29
CA ILE A 521 -16.98 23.71 17.53
C ILE A 521 -17.31 25.21 17.54
N ILE A 522 -16.49 26.03 18.19
CA ILE A 522 -16.74 27.48 18.26
C ILE A 522 -16.54 28.17 16.91
N LEU A 523 -15.69 27.62 16.02
CA LEU A 523 -15.55 28.11 14.65
C LEU A 523 -16.80 27.77 13.80
N ASP A 524 -17.40 26.59 13.98
CA ASP A 524 -18.68 26.25 13.34
C ASP A 524 -19.80 27.21 13.79
N ILE A 525 -19.84 27.55 15.09
CA ILE A 525 -20.74 28.58 15.64
C ILE A 525 -20.49 29.94 14.97
N ALA A 526 -19.23 30.35 14.87
CA ALA A 526 -18.83 31.66 14.35
C ALA A 526 -19.15 31.84 12.86
N ASN A 527 -18.95 30.79 12.06
CA ASN A 527 -19.15 30.84 10.61
C ASN A 527 -20.63 30.76 10.21
N GLY A 528 -21.53 30.41 11.14
CA GLY A 528 -22.95 30.16 10.84
C GLY A 528 -23.16 29.05 9.79
N GLU A 529 -22.11 28.27 9.49
CA GLU A 529 -22.17 27.13 8.59
C GLU A 529 -22.80 25.96 9.34
N ASP A 530 -24.10 25.74 9.12
CA ASP A 530 -24.68 24.42 9.29
C ASP A 530 -25.02 23.86 7.91
N LYS A 531 -24.09 23.11 7.31
CA LYS A 531 -24.39 22.37 6.07
C LYS A 531 -25.35 21.21 6.32
N THR A 532 -25.83 21.00 7.56
CA THR A 532 -26.46 19.75 7.98
C THR A 532 -27.73 19.86 8.86
N CYS A 533 -28.23 21.04 9.27
CA CYS A 533 -29.45 21.13 10.10
C CYS A 533 -30.29 22.43 9.96
N GLU A 534 -31.54 22.34 10.41
CA GLU A 534 -32.59 23.39 10.42
C GLU A 534 -32.61 24.25 11.71
N SER A 535 -31.90 23.86 12.80
CA SER A 535 -31.72 24.72 13.99
C SER A 535 -30.29 25.26 14.04
N ALA A 536 -30.10 26.48 13.54
CA ALA A 536 -28.80 27.15 13.50
C ALA A 536 -28.18 27.29 14.89
N TRP A 537 -26.87 27.08 14.99
CA TRP A 537 -26.07 27.38 16.18
C TRP A 537 -26.36 28.77 16.72
N SER A 538 -26.35 28.91 18.05
CA SER A 538 -26.43 30.21 18.70
C SER A 538 -25.18 30.50 19.53
N TRP A 539 -24.84 31.77 19.69
CA TRP A 539 -23.75 32.17 20.58
C TRP A 539 -24.01 31.81 22.05
N LYS A 540 -25.28 31.60 22.45
CA LYS A 540 -25.63 31.11 23.80
C LYS A 540 -25.02 29.73 24.07
N ASP A 541 -24.95 28.90 23.04
CA ASP A 541 -24.38 27.57 23.08
C ASP A 541 -22.86 27.61 23.29
N GLY A 542 -22.18 28.54 22.59
CA GLY A 542 -20.76 28.82 22.80
C GLY A 542 -20.44 29.28 24.23
N PHE A 543 -21.27 30.15 24.81
CA PHE A 543 -21.11 30.56 26.21
C PHE A 543 -21.36 29.44 27.21
N ALA A 544 -22.29 28.53 26.91
CA ALA A 544 -22.56 27.36 27.75
C ALA A 544 -21.39 26.35 27.70
N LEU A 545 -20.79 26.16 26.52
CA LEU A 545 -19.56 25.37 26.36
C LEU A 545 -18.40 25.93 27.19
N ARG A 546 -18.21 27.26 27.22
CA ARG A 546 -17.17 27.88 28.07
C ARG A 546 -17.36 27.54 29.54
N LYS A 547 -18.60 27.51 30.05
CA LYS A 547 -18.89 27.12 31.44
C LYS A 547 -18.45 25.69 31.74
N VAL A 548 -18.69 24.76 30.81
CA VAL A 548 -18.24 23.37 30.92
C VAL A 548 -16.71 23.30 30.94
N MET A 549 -16.03 24.03 30.05
CA MET A 549 -14.56 24.08 30.02
C MET A 549 -13.97 24.61 31.32
N LEU A 550 -14.51 25.70 31.86
CA LEU A 550 -14.08 26.27 33.14
C LEU A 550 -14.30 25.29 34.30
N LYS A 551 -15.45 24.63 34.37
CA LYS A 551 -15.78 23.66 35.42
C LYS A 551 -14.86 22.43 35.40
N LEU A 552 -14.41 22.02 34.22
CA LEU A 552 -13.52 20.88 34.03
C LEU A 552 -12.03 21.27 34.00
N ASN A 553 -11.68 22.54 34.24
CA ASN A 553 -10.32 23.08 34.13
C ASN A 553 -9.64 22.78 32.78
N ILE A 554 -10.42 22.81 31.68
CA ILE A 554 -9.89 22.61 30.33
C ILE A 554 -9.27 23.93 29.84
N PRO A 555 -8.01 23.93 29.36
CA PRO A 555 -7.37 25.15 28.87
C PRO A 555 -8.12 25.72 27.65
N GLN A 556 -8.26 27.04 27.61
CA GLN A 556 -8.94 27.77 26.53
C GLN A 556 -7.91 28.33 25.54
N SER A 557 -8.02 27.98 24.26
CA SER A 557 -7.12 28.51 23.23
C SER A 557 -7.44 29.97 22.89
N ARG A 558 -6.49 30.65 22.25
CA ARG A 558 -6.74 31.97 21.64
C ARG A 558 -7.88 31.93 20.64
N ILE A 559 -7.94 30.89 19.80
CA ILE A 559 -8.95 30.75 18.75
C ILE A 559 -10.35 30.73 19.39
N PHE A 560 -10.49 29.98 20.47
CA PHE A 560 -11.75 29.85 21.21
C PHE A 560 -12.20 31.17 21.84
N LEU A 561 -11.29 31.84 22.55
CA LEU A 561 -11.58 33.10 23.22
C LEU A 561 -11.87 34.22 22.21
N GLU A 562 -11.14 34.29 21.10
CA GLU A 562 -11.38 35.29 20.05
C GLU A 562 -12.71 35.07 19.33
N ALA A 563 -13.10 33.81 19.07
CA ALA A 563 -14.41 33.51 18.50
C ALA A 563 -15.56 33.89 19.47
N LEU A 564 -15.41 33.64 20.78
CA LEU A 564 -16.41 34.08 21.76
C LEU A 564 -16.55 35.61 21.84
N MET A 565 -15.48 36.37 21.59
CA MET A 565 -15.58 37.84 21.48
C MET A 565 -16.47 38.25 20.30
N ASP A 566 -16.43 37.55 19.18
CA ASP A 566 -17.37 37.78 18.06
C ASP A 566 -18.82 37.48 18.50
N GLY A 567 -19.04 36.49 19.37
CA GLY A 567 -20.32 36.24 20.04
C GLY A 567 -20.79 37.35 20.98
N CYS A 568 -19.86 37.99 21.71
CA CYS A 568 -20.19 39.16 22.53
C CYS A 568 -20.68 40.34 21.69
N VAL A 569 -20.18 40.50 20.45
CA VAL A 569 -20.71 41.50 19.50
C VAL A 569 -22.17 41.19 19.19
N ALA A 570 -22.50 39.93 18.91
CA ALA A 570 -23.86 39.51 18.55
C ALA A 570 -24.88 39.71 19.69
N VAL A 571 -24.47 39.47 20.95
CA VAL A 571 -25.35 39.59 22.14
C VAL A 571 -25.25 40.97 22.80
N LYS A 572 -24.33 41.84 22.35
CA LYS A 572 -24.01 43.16 22.91
C LYS A 572 -23.53 43.13 24.37
N ASP A 573 -22.85 42.06 24.78
CA ASP A 573 -22.37 41.88 26.14
C ASP A 573 -20.90 42.31 26.29
N ALA A 574 -20.70 43.57 26.69
CA ALA A 574 -19.36 44.12 26.94
C ALA A 574 -18.70 43.58 28.21
N ASN A 575 -19.48 43.14 29.20
CA ASN A 575 -18.92 42.66 30.48
C ASN A 575 -18.31 41.27 30.28
N TYR A 576 -19.00 40.40 29.54
CA TYR A 576 -18.46 39.08 29.21
C TYR A 576 -17.20 39.16 28.33
N ALA A 577 -17.10 40.17 27.46
CA ALA A 577 -15.88 40.43 26.70
C ALA A 577 -14.71 40.85 27.60
N ASP A 578 -14.95 41.60 28.67
CA ASP A 578 -13.91 41.93 29.66
C ASP A 578 -13.41 40.68 30.37
N GLU A 579 -14.32 39.78 30.80
CA GLU A 579 -13.95 38.50 31.40
C GLU A 579 -13.12 37.61 30.46
N ILE A 580 -13.33 37.71 29.14
CA ILE A 580 -12.49 37.02 28.14
C ILE A 580 -11.09 37.63 28.12
N VAL A 581 -10.98 38.96 28.10
CA VAL A 581 -9.69 39.66 28.05
C VAL A 581 -8.86 39.41 29.32
N GLU A 582 -9.48 39.48 30.50
CA GLU A 582 -8.82 39.18 31.77
C GLU A 582 -8.26 37.75 31.78
N GLN A 583 -9.03 36.79 31.27
CA GLN A 583 -8.58 35.40 31.14
C GLN A 583 -7.44 35.26 30.13
N MET A 584 -7.52 35.92 28.96
CA MET A 584 -6.43 35.90 27.97
C MET A 584 -5.13 36.45 28.55
N GLU A 585 -5.20 37.52 29.34
CA GLU A 585 -4.02 38.11 29.99
C GLU A 585 -3.48 37.20 31.11
N ALA A 586 -4.36 36.56 31.88
CA ALA A 586 -3.99 35.58 32.91
C ALA A 586 -3.32 34.32 32.32
N ASP A 587 -3.79 33.85 31.16
CA ASP A 587 -3.24 32.69 30.44
C ASP A 587 -1.97 33.03 29.62
N GLY A 588 -1.49 34.27 29.67
CA GLY A 588 -0.29 34.70 28.95
C GLY A 588 -0.48 34.84 27.44
N LEU A 589 -1.71 35.09 26.98
CA LEU A 589 -2.08 35.29 25.57
C LEU A 589 -2.23 36.80 25.26
N PRO A 590 -1.17 37.53 24.85
CA PRO A 590 -1.21 38.99 24.69
C PRO A 590 -2.11 39.43 23.53
N LEU A 591 -3.03 40.37 23.76
CA LEU A 591 -3.94 40.88 22.72
C LEU A 591 -3.16 41.39 21.49
N ASN A 592 -3.41 40.78 20.31
CA ASN A 592 -2.83 41.23 19.05
C ASN A 592 -3.76 42.26 18.37
N GLY A 593 -3.37 42.76 17.20
CA GLY A 593 -4.18 43.75 16.48
C GLY A 593 -5.59 43.26 16.12
N PHE A 594 -5.75 41.99 15.77
CA PHE A 594 -7.06 41.40 15.47
C PHE A 594 -7.91 41.21 16.73
N SER A 595 -7.32 40.82 17.87
CA SER A 595 -8.04 40.75 19.16
C SER A 595 -8.56 42.14 19.57
N LEU A 596 -7.74 43.18 19.39
CA LEU A 596 -8.12 44.57 19.70
C LEU A 596 -9.20 45.10 18.77
N VAL A 597 -9.16 44.76 17.48
CA VAL A 597 -10.22 45.11 16.52
C VAL A 597 -11.55 44.46 16.91
N ARG A 598 -11.55 43.18 17.29
CA ARG A 598 -12.77 42.50 17.78
C ARG A 598 -13.32 43.13 19.04
N LEU A 599 -12.45 43.43 20.01
CA LEU A 599 -12.84 44.10 21.25
C LEU A 599 -13.41 45.51 20.99
N LEU A 600 -12.83 46.26 20.05
CA LEU A 600 -13.36 47.54 19.61
C LEU A 600 -14.78 47.39 19.04
N ARG A 601 -15.05 46.37 18.20
CA ARG A 601 -16.39 46.09 17.69
C ARG A 601 -17.39 45.85 18.81
N VAL A 602 -17.02 45.07 19.84
CA VAL A 602 -17.89 44.81 20.99
C VAL A 602 -18.28 46.11 21.68
N TYR A 603 -17.30 46.96 22.02
CA TYR A 603 -17.58 48.21 22.74
C TYR A 603 -18.34 49.24 21.91
N VAL A 604 -18.14 49.26 20.60
CA VAL A 604 -18.93 50.10 19.69
C VAL A 604 -20.38 49.64 19.68
N VAL A 605 -20.63 48.35 19.50
CA VAL A 605 -21.99 47.79 19.44
C VAL A 605 -22.72 47.86 20.78
N ALA A 606 -21.99 47.75 21.90
CA ALA A 606 -22.51 47.89 23.26
C ALA A 606 -22.50 49.34 23.79
N GLU A 607 -22.19 50.33 22.93
CA GLU A 607 -22.18 51.77 23.22
C GLU A 607 -21.30 52.18 24.43
N LYS A 608 -20.16 51.51 24.62
CA LYS A 608 -19.19 51.78 25.69
C LYS A 608 -18.08 52.72 25.20
N VAL A 609 -18.38 54.02 25.19
CA VAL A 609 -17.50 55.10 24.68
C VAL A 609 -16.10 55.08 25.31
N GLU A 610 -16.00 55.08 26.65
CA GLU A 610 -14.71 55.15 27.36
C GLU A 610 -13.83 53.93 27.06
N LYS A 611 -14.45 52.74 27.01
CA LYS A 611 -13.76 51.49 26.71
C LYS A 611 -13.27 51.47 25.26
N ALA A 612 -14.09 51.91 24.30
CA ALA A 612 -13.69 52.04 22.89
C ALA A 612 -12.49 52.99 22.73
N ALA A 613 -12.50 54.15 23.39
CA ALA A 613 -11.37 55.08 23.38
C ALA A 613 -10.10 54.47 23.99
N SER A 614 -10.23 53.68 25.07
CA SER A 614 -9.09 52.99 25.69
C SER A 614 -8.42 51.97 24.76
N VAL A 615 -9.24 51.21 24.00
CA VAL A 615 -8.74 50.22 23.02
C VAL A 615 -8.00 50.92 21.89
N LEU A 616 -8.53 52.03 21.36
CA LEU A 616 -7.87 52.81 20.31
C LEU A 616 -6.53 53.42 20.77
N LYS A 617 -6.46 53.90 22.02
CA LYS A 617 -5.18 54.33 22.63
C LYS A 617 -4.19 53.17 22.73
N ARG A 618 -4.65 51.97 23.10
CA ARG A 618 -3.83 50.75 23.15
C ARG A 618 -3.36 50.34 21.75
N MET A 619 -4.22 50.37 20.74
CA MET A 619 -3.88 50.10 19.34
C MET A 619 -2.79 51.06 18.84
N LYS A 620 -2.95 52.37 19.07
CA LYS A 620 -1.95 53.41 18.70
C LYS A 620 -0.57 53.18 19.33
N ARG A 621 -0.53 52.66 20.55
CA ARG A 621 0.73 52.38 21.27
C ARG A 621 1.38 51.06 20.81
N CYS A 622 0.59 50.06 20.46
CA CYS A 622 1.07 48.69 20.29
C CYS A 622 1.18 48.23 18.82
N LEU A 623 0.53 48.90 17.88
CA LEU A 623 0.43 48.46 16.47
C LEU A 623 1.02 49.51 15.52
N LYS A 624 1.77 49.06 14.53
CA LYS A 624 2.30 49.88 13.42
C LYS A 624 1.64 49.58 12.07
N ASP A 625 0.63 48.71 12.07
CA ASP A 625 0.00 48.18 10.88
C ASP A 625 -1.13 49.12 10.41
N GLU A 626 -0.93 49.78 9.27
CA GLU A 626 -1.88 50.74 8.70
C GLU A 626 -3.23 50.10 8.33
N ASP A 627 -3.24 48.83 7.92
CA ASP A 627 -4.46 48.11 7.53
C ASP A 627 -5.37 47.85 8.75
N ILE A 628 -4.76 47.59 9.91
CA ILE A 628 -5.51 47.37 11.17
C ILE A 628 -6.14 48.69 11.65
N PHE A 629 -5.48 49.84 11.46
CA PHE A 629 -6.08 51.15 11.76
C PHE A 629 -7.21 51.49 10.80
N LEU A 630 -7.09 51.12 9.52
CA LEU A 630 -8.17 51.29 8.55
C LEU A 630 -9.42 50.51 8.96
N LEU A 631 -9.27 49.26 9.39
CA LEU A 631 -10.36 48.44 9.92
C LEU A 631 -10.99 49.06 11.18
N ALA A 632 -10.18 49.57 12.10
CA ALA A 632 -10.68 50.27 13.30
C ALA A 632 -11.50 51.53 12.94
N GLY A 633 -11.03 52.30 11.95
CA GLY A 633 -11.75 53.47 11.43
C GLY A 633 -13.09 53.09 10.78
N GLN A 634 -13.12 52.02 9.98
CA GLN A 634 -14.37 51.52 9.39
C GLN A 634 -15.38 51.10 10.45
N ILE A 635 -14.93 50.47 11.53
CA ILE A 635 -15.80 50.06 12.65
C ILE A 635 -16.38 51.29 13.36
N LEU A 636 -15.57 52.30 13.65
CA LEU A 636 -16.05 53.54 14.27
C LEU A 636 -17.04 54.28 13.36
N ASN A 637 -16.77 54.33 12.06
CA ASN A 637 -17.65 54.97 11.08
C ASN A 637 -19.02 54.29 10.97
N SER A 638 -19.13 53.03 11.40
CA SER A 638 -20.42 52.32 11.47
C SER A 638 -21.26 52.68 12.72
N ALA A 639 -20.66 53.34 13.72
CA ALA A 639 -21.34 53.77 14.94
C ALA A 639 -22.17 55.05 14.72
N GLU A 640 -23.09 55.38 15.64
CA GLU A 640 -23.81 56.65 15.57
C GLU A 640 -22.86 57.86 15.64
N PRO A 641 -23.14 58.95 14.91
CA PRO A 641 -22.30 60.16 14.94
C PRO A 641 -22.10 60.73 16.35
N SER A 642 -23.10 60.59 17.21
CA SER A 642 -23.05 61.02 18.62
C SER A 642 -22.01 60.23 19.43
N PHE A 643 -21.85 58.93 19.13
CA PHE A 643 -20.86 58.04 19.72
C PHE A 643 -19.45 58.38 19.20
N GLN A 644 -19.31 58.55 17.88
CA GLN A 644 -18.05 58.89 17.23
C GLN A 644 -17.43 60.16 17.83
N ARG A 645 -18.23 61.23 17.95
CA ARG A 645 -17.79 62.51 18.55
C ARG A 645 -17.19 62.34 19.93
N LYS A 646 -17.90 61.63 20.82
CA LYS A 646 -17.43 61.41 22.19
C LYS A 646 -16.15 60.56 22.24
N VAL A 647 -15.98 59.62 21.31
CA VAL A 647 -14.74 58.85 21.20
C VAL A 647 -13.58 59.74 20.72
N PHE A 648 -13.79 60.60 19.73
CA PHE A 648 -12.75 61.53 19.24
C PHE A 648 -12.35 62.57 20.29
N GLU A 649 -13.31 63.12 21.04
CA GLU A 649 -13.06 64.01 22.18
C GLU A 649 -12.13 63.35 23.21
N LEU A 650 -12.38 62.09 23.58
CA LEU A 650 -11.55 61.34 24.53
C LEU A 650 -10.17 60.95 23.98
N LEU A 651 -10.00 60.93 22.66
CA LEU A 651 -8.74 60.64 21.99
C LEU A 651 -7.90 61.89 21.71
N GLU A 652 -8.43 63.08 21.96
CA GLU A 652 -7.81 64.37 21.62
C GLU A 652 -7.45 64.47 20.13
N LEU A 653 -8.28 63.89 19.26
CA LEU A 653 -8.13 63.94 17.81
C LEU A 653 -9.13 64.96 17.22
N PRO A 654 -8.74 65.75 16.20
CA PRO A 654 -9.72 66.52 15.43
C PRO A 654 -10.71 65.56 14.74
N GLU A 655 -11.99 65.96 14.65
CA GLU A 655 -13.08 65.22 13.96
C GLU A 655 -12.71 64.79 12.54
#